data_AF-A0A933KJ54-F1
#
_entry.id   AF-A0A933KJ54-F1
#
_cell.length_a   1.000
_cell.length_b   1.000
_cell.length_c   1.000
_cell.angle_alpha   90.00
_cell.angle_beta   90.00
_cell.angle_gamma   90.00
#
_symmetry.space_group_name_H-M   'P 1'
#
loop_
_entity.id
_entity.type
_entity.pdbx_description
1 polymer ?
#
loop_
_entity_poly.entity_id
_entity_poly.type
_entity_poly.pdbx_seq_one_letter_code
_entity_poly.pdbx_strand_id
1 'polypeptide(L)'
;MSASAPAHAEPQVELVVCPPWRTECPHLALACLSSYLRSHGVRTRVRDFNAELYRQIEPEQRRYWDLTTSDFWARPRILDGVFSPATTQALSEFVDSLVESPASILGFSCQSANVNFTLGILEELRARGCRKLIVFGGPSVRLQAPPDPRTLGLTGFRPTGMNEMDSADEIQRHLDRVDVFVEGEGEETLLEVVRAHLEGGELAKIPGAIAWTAGGRERPFVPRPQQGNLDLFPAPTFEEFDLSIYQKPILPFLTSRGCVRKCAMCYERILWPGFRHRSVEHIVAEMRAHQERYGINQFSCNDLLLNGNLPHLGAVCDAIAAAGLDVGWWGNAVVHRLMDRELFRRMKAGGIKALVYGIESGSQKVLRKMRKGYMVDDADHVLRLGGESDIYNVINLIVGFPGETEEDHELTMEFVRRNHAYVHEVGVLAMCIIYPHSPLAEQAEYYGVDPQSLLQLNPFTVNTTWEDTTGLDEVTRTRRFWELHRLIRGYGIPVVGVEDEEELTPARVEELCGRLADPTVWVREDAVSRLKRCSDPAAVPHLLRALEDESYFVAGQALLNLAKLAPERAWAEGTRLIRRRTPLVDRAALIAIAGLFQPESFDYMEAQLVTAAYERADPELKEALTPFREAYQTFEQFDQALQRGEVPSAAAVLTHPQTWVRRRALHHLMAFPEAARALTPELSAAPLGDDPDEEVRYQALELMLTAWADAPEEMIARAGSDIVPRIRALAAQGANMWRLARAAGKPLLDGSMAAGQSPPPGLQRLWADWEQVDRRDWREWLGEAPDAAEAEYRALVCARRAFEPHDPAWAVAFTEWALGCEAVSVRIFVLDMLRRTARPGHDEAALAHLAHGVPMLRRIACQYLGAGGDRRHEHELARALGDADMWVSESAAAALGWLRSPLVLRLLGTKFEPRVYARLSPWLQEGLAGCRETYDRMNAMTPAMRSGEVDLLSAAFEQADALGRACLMDAVARSRTASEVAGLTRLGLGDAEEEVRLAALDAVAASGDAAFSADVLALLDDPVPLVRGMATRFLATVRFRAGREHFLRKMEDPDPLVKEWAVRGLGRLRDPETLGILAELVSDSIYRTLRPDIREDLAFHRELAMRQA
;
A
#
# COMPACT_ATOMS: atom_id res chain seq x y z
N MET A 1 -7.74 -63.21 -20.89
CA MET A 1 -8.39 -63.66 -19.64
C MET A 1 -8.38 -62.47 -18.70
N SER A 2 -9.55 -61.91 -18.37
CA SER A 2 -9.66 -60.74 -17.50
C SER A 2 -9.42 -61.14 -16.04
N ALA A 3 -8.29 -60.73 -15.49
CA ALA A 3 -8.17 -60.61 -14.05
C ALA A 3 -8.85 -59.28 -13.66
N SER A 4 -9.94 -59.38 -12.93
CA SER A 4 -10.59 -58.24 -12.27
C SER A 4 -9.57 -57.48 -11.44
N ALA A 5 -9.37 -56.20 -11.75
CA ALA A 5 -8.60 -55.28 -10.92
C ALA A 5 -9.15 -55.31 -9.48
N PRO A 6 -8.30 -55.42 -8.44
CA PRO A 6 -8.77 -55.38 -7.06
C PRO A 6 -9.46 -54.04 -6.82
N ALA A 7 -10.65 -54.07 -6.22
CA ALA A 7 -11.39 -52.88 -5.81
C ALA A 7 -10.45 -51.91 -5.09
N HIS A 8 -10.17 -50.76 -5.71
CA HIS A 8 -9.21 -49.79 -5.18
C HIS A 8 -9.72 -49.28 -3.83
N ALA A 9 -8.96 -49.57 -2.77
CA ALA A 9 -9.25 -49.07 -1.44
C ALA A 9 -9.17 -47.53 -1.44
N GLU A 10 -10.06 -46.87 -0.70
CA GLU A 10 -10.24 -45.40 -0.72
C GLU A 10 -8.95 -44.61 -0.45
N PRO A 11 -8.71 -43.47 -1.14
CA PRO A 11 -7.53 -42.63 -0.89
C PRO A 11 -7.55 -42.04 0.53
N GLN A 12 -6.37 -41.91 1.14
CA GLN A 12 -6.19 -41.23 2.42
C GLN A 12 -5.80 -39.76 2.23
N VAL A 13 -5.11 -39.45 1.13
CA VAL A 13 -4.63 -38.11 0.78
C VAL A 13 -5.02 -37.80 -0.66
N GLU A 14 -5.56 -36.61 -0.89
CA GLU A 14 -5.78 -36.07 -2.23
C GLU A 14 -4.86 -34.87 -2.46
N LEU A 15 -4.01 -34.95 -3.47
CA LEU A 15 -3.01 -33.95 -3.83
C LEU A 15 -3.51 -33.12 -5.00
N VAL A 16 -3.52 -31.80 -4.85
CA VAL A 16 -4.19 -30.87 -5.76
C VAL A 16 -3.23 -29.76 -6.20
N VAL A 17 -3.26 -29.42 -7.49
CA VAL A 17 -2.73 -28.16 -8.00
C VAL A 17 -3.85 -27.35 -8.65
N CYS A 18 -4.01 -26.11 -8.19
CA CYS A 18 -4.98 -25.17 -8.73
C CYS A 18 -4.36 -24.26 -9.81
N PRO A 19 -5.17 -23.69 -10.70
CA PRO A 19 -4.75 -22.68 -11.67
C PRO A 19 -4.15 -21.40 -11.04
N PRO A 20 -3.22 -20.72 -11.75
CA PRO A 20 -2.61 -21.13 -13.02
C PRO A 20 -1.33 -21.94 -12.79
N TRP A 21 -1.05 -22.83 -13.73
CA TRP A 21 0.21 -23.53 -13.91
C TRP A 21 0.37 -23.95 -15.37
N ARG A 22 1.58 -24.39 -15.76
CA ARG A 22 1.83 -24.95 -17.10
C ARG A 22 0.89 -26.11 -17.41
N THR A 23 0.44 -26.20 -18.65
CA THR A 23 -0.56 -27.18 -19.13
C THR A 23 0.00 -28.15 -20.18
N GLU A 24 1.27 -27.96 -20.55
CA GLU A 24 1.97 -28.77 -21.55
C GLU A 24 2.33 -30.16 -21.03
N CYS A 25 2.58 -30.29 -19.72
CA CYS A 25 2.96 -31.54 -19.08
C CYS A 25 2.46 -31.62 -17.62
N PRO A 26 2.43 -32.82 -17.01
CA PRO A 26 1.98 -33.00 -15.62
C PRO A 26 2.78 -32.23 -14.57
N HIS A 27 2.18 -31.98 -13.40
CA HIS A 27 2.86 -31.31 -12.28
C HIS A 27 3.83 -32.25 -11.53
N LEU A 28 5.14 -32.08 -11.75
CA LEU A 28 6.19 -32.96 -11.21
C LEU A 28 6.13 -33.15 -9.68
N ALA A 29 5.95 -32.08 -8.91
CA ALA A 29 5.99 -32.18 -7.45
C ALA A 29 4.88 -33.09 -6.91
N LEU A 30 3.69 -33.09 -7.54
CA LEU A 30 2.61 -33.98 -7.11
C LEU A 30 2.94 -35.44 -7.42
N ALA A 31 3.58 -35.70 -8.57
CA ALA A 31 4.05 -37.05 -8.93
C ALA A 31 5.13 -37.56 -7.95
N CYS A 32 6.08 -36.70 -7.55
CA CYS A 32 7.09 -37.03 -6.53
C CYS A 32 6.42 -37.37 -5.18
N LEU A 33 5.53 -36.50 -4.69
CA LEU A 33 4.84 -36.68 -3.42
C LEU A 33 3.98 -37.95 -3.42
N SER A 34 3.15 -38.16 -4.44
CA SER A 34 2.31 -39.36 -4.54
C SER A 34 3.15 -40.64 -4.60
N SER A 35 4.24 -40.64 -5.38
CA SER A 35 5.09 -41.83 -5.52
C SER A 35 5.81 -42.16 -4.22
N TYR A 36 6.30 -41.15 -3.51
CA TYR A 36 6.91 -41.32 -2.19
C TYR A 36 5.90 -41.79 -1.13
N LEU A 37 4.70 -41.20 -1.08
CA LEU A 37 3.66 -41.61 -0.12
C LEU A 37 3.23 -43.07 -0.35
N ARG A 38 3.01 -43.46 -1.62
CA ARG A 38 2.60 -44.83 -1.96
C ARG A 38 3.69 -45.86 -1.74
N SER A 39 4.97 -45.52 -1.96
CA SER A 39 6.08 -46.41 -1.59
C SER A 39 6.14 -46.67 -0.08
N HIS A 40 5.47 -45.84 0.72
CA HIS A 40 5.35 -45.96 2.17
C HIS A 40 3.96 -46.44 2.64
N GLY A 41 3.15 -46.99 1.73
CA GLY A 41 1.84 -47.59 2.04
C GLY A 41 0.70 -46.59 2.23
N VAL A 42 0.91 -45.31 1.97
CA VAL A 42 -0.15 -44.29 1.99
C VAL A 42 -0.88 -44.30 0.65
N ARG A 43 -2.22 -44.40 0.69
CA ARG A 43 -3.05 -44.35 -0.52
C ARG A 43 -3.31 -42.90 -0.92
N THR A 44 -3.00 -42.55 -2.16
CA THR A 44 -3.17 -41.18 -2.69
C THR A 44 -4.18 -41.12 -3.83
N ARG A 45 -4.65 -39.90 -4.11
CA ARG A 45 -5.28 -39.48 -5.37
C ARG A 45 -4.61 -38.18 -5.81
N VAL A 46 -4.31 -38.00 -7.10
CA VAL A 46 -3.81 -36.73 -7.65
C VAL A 46 -4.88 -36.05 -8.50
N ARG A 47 -5.01 -34.73 -8.37
CA ARG A 47 -5.92 -33.88 -9.15
C ARG A 47 -5.17 -32.67 -9.69
N ASP A 48 -5.00 -32.63 -11.01
CA ASP A 48 -4.41 -31.48 -11.71
C ASP A 48 -5.53 -30.58 -12.21
N PHE A 49 -6.19 -29.87 -11.28
CA PHE A 49 -7.33 -29.02 -11.60
C PHE A 49 -6.94 -27.89 -12.56
N ASN A 50 -5.68 -27.47 -12.54
CA ASN A 50 -5.12 -26.57 -13.52
C ASN A 50 -5.32 -27.07 -14.97
N ALA A 51 -4.87 -28.29 -15.28
CA ALA A 51 -5.00 -28.86 -16.61
C ALA A 51 -6.45 -29.26 -16.94
N GLU A 52 -7.20 -29.76 -15.96
CA GLU A 52 -8.62 -30.11 -16.10
C GLU A 52 -9.46 -28.89 -16.48
N LEU A 53 -9.28 -27.76 -15.78
CA LEU A 53 -10.02 -26.52 -16.03
C LEU A 53 -9.63 -25.91 -17.40
N TYR A 54 -8.35 -25.93 -17.76
CA TYR A 54 -7.88 -25.41 -19.06
C TYR A 54 -8.55 -26.10 -20.26
N ARG A 55 -8.89 -27.40 -20.13
CA ARG A 55 -9.60 -28.15 -21.17
C ARG A 55 -11.08 -27.79 -21.27
N GLN A 56 -11.70 -27.46 -20.13
CA GLN A 56 -13.13 -27.18 -20.02
C GLN A 56 -13.47 -25.71 -20.28
N ILE A 57 -12.49 -24.81 -20.13
CA ILE A 57 -12.69 -23.38 -20.36
C ILE A 57 -12.76 -23.04 -21.85
N GLU A 58 -13.55 -22.01 -22.17
CA GLU A 58 -13.72 -21.51 -23.53
C GLU A 58 -12.36 -21.08 -24.13
N PRO A 59 -12.10 -21.34 -25.43
CA PRO A 59 -10.83 -21.01 -26.06
C PRO A 59 -10.37 -19.56 -25.84
N GLU A 60 -11.31 -18.61 -25.84
CA GLU A 60 -11.06 -17.19 -25.63
C GLU A 60 -10.55 -16.85 -24.22
N GLN A 61 -10.92 -17.66 -23.22
CA GLN A 61 -10.49 -17.51 -21.83
C GLN A 61 -9.17 -18.24 -21.53
N ARG A 62 -8.67 -19.11 -22.42
CA ARG A 62 -7.38 -19.79 -22.25
C ARG A 62 -6.20 -18.83 -22.21
N ARG A 63 -6.36 -17.62 -22.75
CA ARG A 63 -5.38 -16.53 -22.64
C ARG A 63 -4.98 -16.20 -21.21
N TYR A 64 -5.83 -16.50 -20.22
CA TYR A 64 -5.49 -16.29 -18.81
C TYR A 64 -4.31 -17.17 -18.37
N TRP A 65 -4.03 -18.29 -19.04
CA TRP A 65 -2.86 -19.13 -18.73
C TRP A 65 -1.56 -18.60 -19.36
N ASP A 66 -1.62 -17.52 -20.16
CA ASP A 66 -0.43 -16.91 -20.73
C ASP A 66 0.34 -16.13 -19.66
N LEU A 67 1.68 -16.23 -19.70
CA LEU A 67 2.58 -15.54 -18.77
C LEU A 67 2.35 -14.01 -18.75
N THR A 68 1.91 -13.43 -19.86
CA THR A 68 1.58 -12.00 -19.99
C THR A 68 0.38 -11.56 -19.14
N THR A 69 -0.44 -12.52 -18.71
CA THR A 69 -1.63 -12.28 -17.91
C THR A 69 -1.50 -12.82 -16.50
N SER A 70 -0.29 -13.16 -16.03
CA SER A 70 -0.09 -13.75 -14.69
C SER A 70 -0.66 -12.91 -13.54
N ASP A 71 -0.67 -11.59 -13.69
CA ASP A 71 -1.23 -10.65 -12.70
C ASP A 71 -2.74 -10.84 -12.50
N PHE A 72 -3.44 -11.37 -13.50
CA PHE A 72 -4.85 -11.76 -13.38
C PHE A 72 -5.07 -12.71 -12.19
N TRP A 73 -4.19 -13.69 -12.04
CA TRP A 73 -4.31 -14.73 -11.01
C TRP A 73 -3.90 -14.29 -9.61
N ALA A 74 -3.16 -13.18 -9.52
CA ALA A 74 -2.74 -12.59 -8.27
C ALA A 74 -3.85 -11.76 -7.60
N ARG A 75 -5.01 -11.56 -8.23
CA ARG A 75 -6.09 -10.71 -7.71
C ARG A 75 -6.89 -11.36 -6.57
N PRO A 76 -7.34 -10.59 -5.56
CA PRO A 76 -8.26 -11.08 -4.55
C PRO A 76 -9.63 -11.36 -5.17
N ARG A 77 -10.36 -12.32 -4.61
CA ARG A 77 -11.73 -12.67 -5.04
C ARG A 77 -11.84 -12.95 -6.54
N ILE A 78 -10.83 -13.56 -7.14
CA ILE A 78 -10.79 -13.94 -8.57
C ILE A 78 -11.99 -14.80 -9.03
N LEU A 79 -12.70 -15.42 -8.08
CA LEU A 79 -13.89 -16.22 -8.33
C LEU A 79 -15.17 -15.36 -8.55
N ASP A 80 -15.14 -14.07 -8.23
CA ASP A 80 -16.31 -13.18 -8.26
C ASP A 80 -16.54 -12.61 -9.67
N GLY A 81 -17.43 -13.25 -10.44
CA GLY A 81 -18.00 -12.66 -11.67
C GLY A 81 -17.10 -12.66 -12.91
N VAL A 82 -15.93 -13.30 -12.86
CA VAL A 82 -14.97 -13.34 -13.97
C VAL A 82 -15.19 -14.53 -14.92
N PHE A 83 -15.62 -15.66 -14.36
CA PHE A 83 -15.77 -16.91 -15.08
C PHE A 83 -17.16 -17.04 -15.70
N SER A 84 -17.24 -17.71 -16.86
CA SER A 84 -18.53 -17.97 -17.51
C SER A 84 -19.40 -18.85 -16.61
N PRO A 85 -20.74 -18.86 -16.75
CA PRO A 85 -21.60 -19.75 -15.96
C PRO A 85 -21.18 -21.22 -16.02
N ALA A 86 -20.71 -21.70 -17.18
CA ALA A 86 -20.19 -23.05 -17.34
C ALA A 86 -18.89 -23.29 -16.56
N THR A 87 -17.98 -22.31 -16.58
CA THR A 87 -16.72 -22.38 -15.82
C THR A 87 -16.97 -22.29 -14.31
N THR A 88 -17.91 -21.45 -13.87
CA THR A 88 -18.35 -21.36 -12.47
C THR A 88 -19.00 -22.67 -12.02
N GLN A 89 -19.78 -23.31 -12.89
CA GLN A 89 -20.33 -24.64 -12.63
C GLN A 89 -19.21 -25.68 -12.46
N ALA A 90 -18.26 -25.75 -13.40
CA ALA A 90 -17.12 -26.69 -13.31
C ALA A 90 -16.30 -26.49 -12.03
N LEU A 91 -16.14 -25.24 -11.58
CA LEU A 91 -15.51 -24.92 -10.31
C LEU A 91 -16.32 -25.43 -9.11
N SER A 92 -17.64 -25.19 -9.08
CA SER A 92 -18.49 -25.74 -8.01
C SER A 92 -18.43 -27.26 -7.98
N GLU A 93 -18.56 -27.92 -9.13
CA GLU A 93 -18.48 -29.38 -9.25
C GLU A 93 -17.13 -29.92 -8.77
N PHE A 94 -16.03 -29.22 -9.08
CA PHE A 94 -14.71 -29.57 -8.57
C PHE A 94 -14.64 -29.46 -7.04
N VAL A 95 -15.12 -28.36 -6.46
CA VAL A 95 -15.16 -28.18 -5.01
C VAL A 95 -16.04 -29.26 -4.36
N ASP A 96 -17.21 -29.54 -4.91
CA ASP A 96 -18.12 -30.58 -4.44
C ASP A 96 -17.42 -31.95 -4.46
N SER A 97 -16.68 -32.26 -5.54
CA SER A 97 -15.89 -33.50 -5.64
C SER A 97 -14.81 -33.62 -4.55
N LEU A 98 -14.19 -32.49 -4.17
CA LEU A 98 -13.22 -32.44 -3.08
C LEU A 98 -13.87 -32.57 -1.72
N VAL A 99 -15.12 -32.11 -1.54
CA VAL A 99 -15.90 -32.34 -0.30
C VAL A 99 -16.26 -33.82 -0.18
N GLU A 100 -16.78 -34.41 -1.24
CA GLU A 100 -17.26 -35.80 -1.32
C GLU A 100 -16.15 -36.85 -1.28
N SER A 101 -14.91 -36.48 -1.61
CA SER A 101 -13.78 -37.40 -1.59
C SER A 101 -13.64 -38.14 -0.24
N PRO A 102 -13.29 -39.43 -0.21
CA PRO A 102 -13.10 -40.15 1.04
C PRO A 102 -11.76 -39.82 1.74
N ALA A 103 -10.86 -39.07 1.09
CA ALA A 103 -9.60 -38.66 1.69
C ALA A 103 -9.84 -37.74 2.89
N SER A 104 -9.14 -38.02 4.00
CA SER A 104 -9.20 -37.17 5.20
C SER A 104 -8.24 -35.98 5.13
N ILE A 105 -7.33 -35.98 4.16
CA ILE A 105 -6.29 -34.95 3.95
C ILE A 105 -6.38 -34.43 2.51
N LEU A 106 -6.41 -33.10 2.34
CA LEU A 106 -6.26 -32.41 1.06
C LEU A 106 -4.94 -31.62 1.06
N GLY A 107 -4.02 -31.97 0.16
CA GLY A 107 -2.72 -31.31 0.02
C GLY A 107 -2.65 -30.43 -1.22
N PHE A 108 -2.42 -29.13 -1.06
CA PHE A 108 -2.34 -28.16 -2.16
C PHE A 108 -0.89 -27.74 -2.45
N SER A 109 -0.51 -27.79 -3.72
CA SER A 109 0.78 -27.25 -4.20
C SER A 109 0.62 -25.78 -4.62
N CYS A 110 1.13 -24.87 -3.79
CA CYS A 110 0.95 -23.44 -3.90
C CYS A 110 2.21 -22.73 -4.42
N GLN A 111 1.98 -21.76 -5.31
CA GLN A 111 2.95 -20.88 -5.94
C GLN A 111 2.40 -19.46 -5.99
N SER A 112 3.25 -18.48 -6.28
CA SER A 112 2.86 -17.07 -6.21
C SER A 112 1.71 -16.72 -7.15
N ALA A 113 1.64 -17.41 -8.29
CA ALA A 113 0.59 -17.21 -9.26
C ALA A 113 -0.75 -17.85 -8.86
N ASN A 114 -0.77 -18.97 -8.11
CA ASN A 114 -2.00 -19.73 -7.85
C ASN A 114 -2.52 -19.66 -6.40
N VAL A 115 -1.77 -19.04 -5.50
CA VAL A 115 -2.10 -19.08 -4.08
C VAL A 115 -3.43 -18.40 -3.76
N ASN A 116 -3.74 -17.26 -4.39
CA ASN A 116 -4.98 -16.53 -4.14
C ASN A 116 -6.20 -17.30 -4.66
N PHE A 117 -6.09 -17.91 -5.84
CA PHE A 117 -7.13 -18.81 -6.35
C PHE A 117 -7.33 -20.02 -5.43
N THR A 118 -6.24 -20.62 -4.94
CA THR A 118 -6.29 -21.77 -4.04
C THR A 118 -6.95 -21.41 -2.71
N LEU A 119 -6.70 -20.21 -2.18
CA LEU A 119 -7.39 -19.69 -1.01
C LEU A 119 -8.90 -19.54 -1.27
N GLY A 120 -9.29 -19.03 -2.45
CA GLY A 120 -10.69 -18.98 -2.89
C GLY A 120 -11.37 -20.35 -2.85
N ILE A 121 -10.72 -21.38 -3.39
CA ILE A 121 -11.20 -22.78 -3.33
C ILE A 121 -11.35 -23.25 -1.88
N LEU A 122 -10.41 -22.91 -1.00
CA LEU A 122 -10.48 -23.25 0.42
C LEU A 122 -11.69 -22.58 1.11
N GLU A 123 -12.05 -21.36 0.73
CA GLU A 123 -13.26 -20.71 1.25
C GLU A 123 -14.51 -21.50 0.90
N GLU A 124 -14.64 -21.85 -0.37
CA GLU A 124 -15.76 -22.61 -0.90
C GLU A 124 -15.86 -24.01 -0.27
N LEU A 125 -14.72 -24.66 0.00
CA LEU A 125 -14.65 -25.93 0.75
C LEU A 125 -15.18 -25.77 2.18
N ARG A 126 -14.72 -24.74 2.91
CA ARG A 126 -15.16 -24.51 4.29
C ARG A 126 -16.63 -24.08 4.35
N ALA A 127 -17.11 -23.31 3.36
CA ALA A 127 -18.52 -22.92 3.23
C ALA A 127 -19.45 -24.14 3.04
N ARG A 128 -19.00 -25.16 2.32
CA ARG A 128 -19.69 -26.47 2.18
C ARG A 128 -19.50 -27.41 3.39
N GLY A 129 -18.89 -26.92 4.48
CA GLY A 129 -18.72 -27.69 5.71
C GLY A 129 -17.59 -28.71 5.70
N CYS A 130 -16.63 -28.63 4.76
CA CYS A 130 -15.49 -29.54 4.71
C CYS A 130 -14.60 -29.43 5.96
N ARG A 131 -14.42 -30.55 6.68
CA ARG A 131 -13.58 -30.65 7.90
C ARG A 131 -12.29 -31.45 7.72
N LYS A 132 -11.91 -31.74 6.47
CA LYS A 132 -10.66 -32.43 6.13
C LYS A 132 -9.46 -31.59 6.55
N LEU A 133 -8.34 -32.28 6.83
CA LEU A 133 -7.06 -31.63 7.11
C LEU A 133 -6.52 -31.01 5.81
N ILE A 134 -6.30 -29.70 5.83
CA ILE A 134 -5.80 -28.93 4.70
C ILE A 134 -4.30 -28.70 4.88
N VAL A 135 -3.52 -29.18 3.94
CA VAL A 135 -2.07 -29.04 3.92
C VAL A 135 -1.65 -28.18 2.74
N PHE A 136 -0.92 -27.10 2.96
CA PHE A 136 -0.33 -26.28 1.90
C PHE A 136 1.17 -26.55 1.82
N GLY A 137 1.70 -26.72 0.60
CA GLY A 137 3.14 -26.81 0.33
C GLY A 137 3.51 -26.07 -0.94
N GLY A 138 4.77 -26.21 -1.38
CA GLY A 138 5.27 -25.60 -2.61
C GLY A 138 6.12 -24.34 -2.38
N PRO A 139 6.70 -23.76 -3.45
CA PRO A 139 7.67 -22.66 -3.37
C PRO A 139 7.18 -21.40 -2.63
N SER A 140 5.87 -21.18 -2.56
CA SER A 140 5.31 -20.04 -1.83
C SER A 140 5.23 -20.26 -0.32
N VAL A 141 5.39 -21.49 0.17
CA VAL A 141 5.30 -21.85 1.57
C VAL A 141 6.69 -21.78 2.19
N ARG A 142 7.08 -20.60 2.71
CA ARG A 142 8.39 -20.37 3.33
C ARG A 142 8.33 -19.38 4.51
N LEU A 143 9.04 -19.69 5.59
CA LEU A 143 9.29 -18.77 6.69
C LEU A 143 10.35 -17.72 6.34
N GLN A 144 10.05 -16.45 6.62
CA GLN A 144 10.99 -15.35 6.44
C GLN A 144 11.95 -15.25 7.65
N ALA A 145 13.21 -15.67 7.48
CA ALA A 145 14.37 -15.47 8.38
C ALA A 145 14.22 -16.03 9.84
N PRO A 146 15.29 -16.09 10.67
CA PRO A 146 15.22 -16.84 11.93
C PRO A 146 14.17 -16.19 12.85
N PRO A 147 13.46 -16.98 13.66
CA PRO A 147 12.43 -16.44 14.53
C PRO A 147 13.08 -15.42 15.47
N ASP A 148 12.88 -14.12 15.22
CA ASP A 148 12.94 -13.16 16.30
C ASP A 148 11.73 -13.51 17.18
N PRO A 149 11.95 -13.94 18.43
CA PRO A 149 10.85 -14.27 19.33
C PRO A 149 9.87 -13.10 19.50
N ARG A 150 10.28 -11.87 19.13
CA ARG A 150 9.52 -10.62 19.11
C ARG A 150 8.51 -10.49 17.95
N THR A 151 8.49 -11.41 17.00
CA THR A 151 7.59 -11.40 15.83
C THR A 151 6.65 -12.61 15.78
N LEU A 152 6.53 -13.36 16.88
CA LEU A 152 5.54 -14.44 17.06
C LEU A 152 4.12 -13.89 17.21
N GLY A 153 3.65 -13.30 16.13
CA GLY A 153 2.35 -12.72 15.95
C GLY A 153 2.05 -12.59 14.47
N LEU A 154 1.70 -13.70 13.83
CA LEU A 154 1.05 -13.74 12.52
C LEU A 154 1.83 -13.14 11.31
N THR A 155 3.09 -12.73 11.50
CA THR A 155 3.90 -12.05 10.47
C THR A 155 5.00 -12.92 9.87
N GLY A 156 5.33 -14.07 10.45
CA GLY A 156 6.42 -14.94 9.97
C GLY A 156 6.05 -15.82 8.77
N PHE A 157 4.75 -16.08 8.56
CA PHE A 157 4.24 -16.91 7.49
C PHE A 157 3.26 -16.12 6.61
N ARG A 158 3.71 -15.71 5.42
CA ARG A 158 2.84 -15.21 4.35
C ARG A 158 3.28 -15.86 3.04
N PRO A 159 2.40 -16.59 2.34
CA PRO A 159 2.71 -17.11 1.04
C PRO A 159 3.20 -15.99 0.11
N THR A 160 4.33 -16.20 -0.57
CA THR A 160 4.78 -15.25 -1.59
C THR A 160 3.71 -15.18 -2.70
N GLY A 161 3.19 -13.98 -3.02
CA GLY A 161 2.14 -13.77 -4.04
C GLY A 161 0.75 -13.30 -3.56
N MET A 162 0.54 -13.07 -2.26
CA MET A 162 -0.70 -12.42 -1.77
C MET A 162 -0.59 -10.89 -1.97
N ASN A 163 -0.90 -10.42 -3.18
CA ASN A 163 -0.53 -9.07 -3.62
C ASN A 163 -1.52 -7.96 -3.20
N GLU A 164 -2.78 -8.27 -2.88
CA GLU A 164 -3.85 -7.24 -2.92
C GLU A 164 -5.01 -7.42 -1.90
N MET A 165 -4.86 -8.13 -0.77
CA MET A 165 -5.97 -8.23 0.22
C MET A 165 -6.07 -6.99 1.14
N ASP A 166 -7.30 -6.57 1.45
CA ASP A 166 -7.64 -5.26 2.03
C ASP A 166 -7.27 -5.08 3.52
N SER A 167 -6.71 -6.10 4.20
CA SER A 167 -6.18 -5.95 5.57
C SER A 167 -5.35 -7.14 6.04
N ALA A 168 -4.48 -6.94 7.05
CA ALA A 168 -3.77 -8.02 7.75
C ALA A 168 -4.72 -9.06 8.38
N ASP A 169 -5.91 -8.63 8.79
CA ASP A 169 -6.96 -9.48 9.36
C ASP A 169 -7.62 -10.41 8.34
N GLU A 170 -7.66 -10.01 7.06
CA GLU A 170 -8.16 -10.85 5.98
C GLU A 170 -7.16 -11.96 5.65
N ILE A 171 -5.88 -11.60 5.51
CA ILE A 171 -4.78 -12.56 5.33
C ILE A 171 -4.78 -13.58 6.47
N GLN A 172 -4.91 -13.14 7.73
CA GLN A 172 -4.97 -14.07 8.85
C GLN A 172 -6.16 -15.01 8.78
N ARG A 173 -7.35 -14.51 8.43
CA ARG A 173 -8.55 -15.34 8.28
C ARG A 173 -8.40 -16.42 7.22
N HIS A 174 -7.60 -16.19 6.18
CA HIS A 174 -7.29 -17.21 5.18
C HIS A 174 -6.25 -18.21 5.70
N LEU A 175 -5.22 -17.74 6.40
CA LEU A 175 -4.19 -18.61 6.98
C LEU A 175 -4.72 -19.53 8.09
N ASP A 176 -5.67 -19.04 8.90
CA ASP A 176 -6.37 -19.82 9.94
C ASP A 176 -7.19 -21.00 9.37
N ARG A 177 -7.46 -21.00 8.05
CA ARG A 177 -8.23 -22.07 7.40
C ARG A 177 -7.34 -23.22 6.92
N VAL A 178 -6.03 -23.02 6.88
CA VAL A 178 -5.03 -24.04 6.54
C VAL A 178 -4.55 -24.69 7.82
N ASP A 179 -4.60 -26.03 7.88
CA ASP A 179 -4.28 -26.76 9.10
C ASP A 179 -2.75 -26.97 9.26
N VAL A 180 -2.05 -27.21 8.16
CA VAL A 180 -0.59 -27.45 8.13
C VAL A 180 0.06 -26.80 6.91
N PHE A 181 1.19 -26.16 7.10
CA PHE A 181 2.10 -25.74 6.04
C PHE A 181 3.35 -26.61 6.02
N VAL A 182 3.82 -26.99 4.82
CA VAL A 182 5.02 -27.80 4.61
C VAL A 182 6.06 -26.96 3.85
N GLU A 183 7.15 -26.62 4.52
CA GLU A 183 8.27 -25.85 3.96
C GLU A 183 9.38 -26.77 3.45
N GLY A 184 9.91 -26.47 2.26
CA GLY A 184 11.06 -27.15 1.66
C GLY A 184 10.69 -28.43 0.90
N GLU A 185 11.46 -29.51 1.11
CA GLU A 185 11.22 -30.82 0.49
C GLU A 185 10.04 -31.51 1.19
N GLY A 186 8.94 -31.72 0.46
CA GLY A 186 7.68 -32.15 1.04
C GLY A 186 7.54 -33.65 1.27
N GLU A 187 8.37 -34.49 0.63
CA GLU A 187 8.21 -35.95 0.64
C GLU A 187 8.15 -36.55 2.05
N GLU A 188 9.19 -36.34 2.85
CA GLU A 188 9.28 -36.88 4.22
C GLU A 188 8.32 -36.18 5.18
N THR A 189 8.27 -34.84 5.12
CA THR A 189 7.44 -34.02 6.00
C THR A 189 5.95 -34.36 5.82
N LEU A 190 5.47 -34.48 4.58
CA LEU A 190 4.09 -34.82 4.31
C LEU A 190 3.76 -36.25 4.76
N LEU A 191 4.68 -37.20 4.58
CA LEU A 191 4.48 -38.57 5.09
C LEU A 191 4.30 -38.59 6.61
N GLU A 192 5.12 -37.84 7.34
CA GLU A 192 5.01 -37.71 8.80
C GLU A 192 3.69 -37.02 9.20
N VAL A 193 3.26 -35.99 8.46
CA VAL A 193 1.97 -35.31 8.68
C VAL A 193 0.81 -36.28 8.49
N VAL A 194 0.85 -37.07 7.42
CA VAL A 194 -0.19 -38.07 7.11
C VAL A 194 -0.26 -39.12 8.22
N ARG A 195 0.88 -39.69 8.63
CA ARG A 195 0.91 -40.70 9.70
C ARG A 195 0.40 -40.13 11.02
N ALA A 196 0.88 -38.96 11.42
CA ALA A 196 0.43 -38.32 12.64
C ALA A 196 -1.08 -38.04 12.61
N HIS A 197 -1.63 -37.54 11.49
CA HIS A 197 -3.08 -37.32 11.40
C HIS A 197 -3.88 -38.62 11.51
N LEU A 198 -3.46 -39.69 10.83
CA LEU A 198 -4.16 -40.98 10.84
C LEU A 198 -4.04 -41.72 12.18
N GLU A 199 -2.93 -41.54 12.89
CA GLU A 199 -2.63 -42.21 14.18
C GLU A 199 -3.04 -41.36 15.40
N GLY A 200 -3.56 -40.14 15.19
CA GLY A 200 -3.87 -39.20 16.28
C GLY A 200 -2.65 -38.59 16.98
N GLY A 201 -1.52 -38.53 16.27
CA GLY A 201 -0.27 -37.91 16.70
C GLY A 201 -0.26 -36.38 16.58
N GLU A 202 0.82 -35.77 17.07
CA GLU A 202 0.93 -34.31 17.20
C GLU A 202 1.61 -33.68 15.98
N LEU A 203 0.83 -32.98 15.14
CA LEU A 203 1.30 -32.35 13.90
C LEU A 203 2.38 -31.27 14.12
N ALA A 204 2.28 -30.53 15.23
CA ALA A 204 3.20 -29.45 15.56
C ALA A 204 4.64 -29.93 15.84
N LYS A 205 4.87 -31.25 15.97
CA LYS A 205 6.20 -31.80 16.26
C LYS A 205 7.05 -32.15 15.04
N ILE A 206 6.47 -32.07 13.85
CA ILE A 206 7.05 -32.60 12.63
C ILE A 206 8.04 -31.58 12.03
N PRO A 207 9.32 -31.95 11.81
CA PRO A 207 10.28 -31.07 11.17
C PRO A 207 9.85 -30.70 9.75
N GLY A 208 9.96 -29.42 9.40
CA GLY A 208 9.50 -28.86 8.13
C GLY A 208 7.99 -28.56 8.06
N ALA A 209 7.22 -28.94 9.08
CA ALA A 209 5.79 -28.64 9.17
C ALA A 209 5.53 -27.48 10.13
N ILE A 210 4.57 -26.64 9.77
CA ILE A 210 4.02 -25.58 10.62
C ILE A 210 2.55 -25.92 10.81
N ALA A 211 2.17 -26.26 12.03
CA ALA A 211 0.78 -26.60 12.37
C ALA A 211 0.30 -25.73 13.52
N TRP A 212 -0.96 -25.30 13.44
CA TRP A 212 -1.58 -24.52 14.50
C TRP A 212 -1.89 -25.42 15.70
N THR A 213 -1.54 -24.98 16.92
CA THR A 213 -1.99 -25.68 18.14
C THR A 213 -3.41 -25.27 18.51
N ALA A 214 -4.10 -26.06 19.34
CA ALA A 214 -5.47 -25.81 19.78
C ALA A 214 -5.70 -24.44 20.47
N GLY A 215 -4.63 -23.72 20.83
CA GLY A 215 -4.67 -22.37 21.40
C GLY A 215 -4.23 -21.25 20.44
N GLY A 216 -4.08 -21.52 19.14
CA GLY A 216 -3.67 -20.52 18.14
C GLY A 216 -2.21 -20.07 18.22
N ARG A 217 -1.38 -20.70 19.07
CA ARG A 217 0.06 -20.42 19.18
C ARG A 217 0.86 -21.43 18.37
N GLU A 218 1.79 -20.96 17.56
CA GLU A 218 2.79 -21.79 16.86
C GLU A 218 3.67 -22.54 17.88
N ARG A 219 4.06 -23.77 17.57
CA ARG A 219 5.31 -24.33 18.11
C ARG A 219 6.46 -23.69 17.32
N PRO A 220 7.64 -23.42 17.90
CA PRO A 220 8.80 -23.02 17.11
C PRO A 220 9.02 -24.00 15.96
N PHE A 221 8.99 -23.47 14.73
CA PHE A 221 9.31 -24.22 13.53
C PHE A 221 10.67 -24.90 13.69
N VAL A 222 10.71 -26.19 13.38
CA VAL A 222 11.95 -26.95 13.32
C VAL A 222 12.27 -27.15 11.83
N PRO A 223 13.28 -26.45 11.28
CA PRO A 223 13.67 -26.65 9.89
C PRO A 223 14.05 -28.11 9.63
N ARG A 224 13.57 -28.67 8.52
CA ARG A 224 14.04 -29.97 8.03
C ARG A 224 15.29 -29.75 7.17
N PRO A 225 16.44 -30.38 7.50
CA PRO A 225 17.58 -30.40 6.59
C PRO A 225 17.21 -31.07 5.27
N GLN A 226 17.72 -30.55 4.17
CA GLN A 226 17.46 -31.16 2.86
C GLN A 226 18.07 -32.57 2.76
N GLN A 227 17.41 -33.46 2.03
CA GLN A 227 17.79 -34.86 1.88
C GLN A 227 19.12 -35.00 1.11
N GLY A 228 20.21 -35.36 1.78
CA GLY A 228 21.54 -35.47 1.17
C GLY A 228 21.61 -36.46 0.00
N ASN A 229 20.84 -37.55 0.05
CA ASN A 229 20.79 -38.58 -0.99
C ASN A 229 19.42 -38.61 -1.68
N LEU A 230 19.34 -38.04 -2.88
CA LEU A 230 18.10 -37.98 -3.65
C LEU A 230 17.60 -39.35 -4.14
N ASP A 231 18.43 -40.39 -4.12
CA ASP A 231 18.03 -41.74 -4.53
C ASP A 231 17.18 -42.47 -3.47
N LEU A 232 17.01 -41.87 -2.28
CA LEU A 232 16.07 -42.36 -1.28
C LEU A 232 14.61 -42.07 -1.67
N PHE A 233 14.38 -41.12 -2.57
CA PHE A 233 13.06 -40.87 -3.14
C PHE A 233 12.84 -41.80 -4.33
N PRO A 234 11.67 -42.47 -4.45
CA PRO A 234 11.38 -43.27 -5.62
C PRO A 234 11.24 -42.38 -6.85
N ALA A 235 11.51 -42.94 -8.03
CA ALA A 235 11.18 -42.28 -9.28
C ALA A 235 9.68 -41.89 -9.29
N PRO A 236 9.34 -40.63 -9.63
CA PRO A 236 7.96 -40.21 -9.76
C PRO A 236 7.28 -41.08 -10.82
N THR A 237 6.04 -41.49 -10.57
CA THR A 237 5.20 -42.15 -11.56
C THR A 237 3.99 -41.28 -11.84
N PHE A 238 3.54 -41.28 -13.08
CA PHE A 238 2.41 -40.48 -13.53
C PHE A 238 1.14 -41.33 -13.66
N GLU A 239 1.04 -42.41 -12.88
CA GLU A 239 -0.06 -43.38 -12.99
C GLU A 239 -1.40 -42.88 -12.46
N GLU A 240 -1.38 -41.85 -11.61
CA GLU A 240 -2.59 -41.18 -11.11
C GLU A 240 -2.99 -39.97 -11.97
N PHE A 241 -2.22 -39.67 -13.02
CA PHE A 241 -2.51 -38.57 -13.93
C PHE A 241 -3.21 -39.08 -15.17
N ASP A 242 -4.23 -38.35 -15.62
CA ASP A 242 -4.75 -38.54 -16.97
C ASP A 242 -3.83 -37.83 -17.97
N LEU A 243 -2.89 -38.56 -18.55
CA LEU A 243 -1.93 -37.98 -19.50
C LEU A 243 -2.60 -37.42 -20.77
N SER A 244 -3.87 -37.75 -21.04
CA SER A 244 -4.58 -37.30 -22.24
C SER A 244 -5.05 -35.84 -22.17
N ILE A 245 -5.08 -35.23 -20.97
CA ILE A 245 -5.52 -33.84 -20.79
C ILE A 245 -4.40 -32.83 -21.10
N TYR A 246 -3.14 -33.24 -21.09
CA TYR A 246 -2.00 -32.37 -21.36
C TYR A 246 -1.83 -32.10 -22.86
N GLN A 247 -1.20 -30.97 -23.20
CA GLN A 247 -1.06 -30.58 -24.60
C GLN A 247 0.03 -31.34 -25.35
N LYS A 248 1.07 -31.82 -24.63
CA LYS A 248 2.24 -32.44 -25.24
C LYS A 248 2.55 -33.79 -24.55
N PRO A 249 3.04 -34.79 -25.30
CA PRO A 249 3.48 -36.06 -24.73
C PRO A 249 4.87 -35.90 -24.09
N ILE A 250 4.95 -35.12 -23.02
CA ILE A 250 6.19 -34.78 -22.31
C ILE A 250 6.00 -35.12 -20.83
N LEU A 251 7.00 -35.76 -20.22
CA LEU A 251 7.03 -35.96 -18.77
C LEU A 251 8.15 -35.13 -18.12
N PRO A 252 7.87 -34.42 -17.02
CA PRO A 252 8.92 -33.73 -16.30
C PRO A 252 9.74 -34.70 -15.44
N PHE A 253 11.01 -34.37 -15.17
CA PHE A 253 11.88 -35.14 -14.28
C PHE A 253 12.96 -34.27 -13.63
N LEU A 254 13.73 -34.86 -12.70
CA LEU A 254 14.88 -34.23 -12.07
C LEU A 254 16.14 -35.09 -12.19
N THR A 255 17.27 -34.45 -12.46
CA THR A 255 18.60 -35.05 -12.26
C THR A 255 19.26 -34.57 -10.97
N SER A 256 18.84 -33.40 -10.49
CA SER A 256 19.43 -32.72 -9.34
C SER A 256 18.46 -31.77 -8.63
N ARG A 257 18.83 -31.32 -7.42
CA ARG A 257 18.16 -30.25 -6.67
C ARG A 257 19.19 -29.21 -6.22
N GLY A 258 18.76 -27.96 -6.21
CA GLY A 258 19.57 -26.81 -5.79
C GLY A 258 20.58 -26.31 -6.84
N CYS A 259 21.40 -25.32 -6.46
CA CYS A 259 22.28 -24.62 -7.41
C CYS A 259 23.68 -24.31 -6.83
N VAL A 260 24.70 -24.36 -7.70
CA VAL A 260 26.10 -24.03 -7.35
C VAL A 260 26.42 -22.53 -7.41
N ARG A 261 25.54 -21.72 -8.03
CA ARG A 261 25.74 -20.27 -8.22
C ARG A 261 25.19 -19.47 -7.03
N LYS A 262 25.60 -18.20 -6.95
CA LYS A 262 25.24 -17.25 -5.87
C LYS A 262 24.77 -15.89 -6.43
N CYS A 263 23.98 -15.94 -7.51
CA CYS A 263 23.51 -14.76 -8.23
C CYS A 263 22.76 -13.81 -7.29
N ALA A 264 22.96 -12.50 -7.46
CA ALA A 264 22.48 -11.47 -6.55
C ALA A 264 20.95 -11.37 -6.52
N MET A 265 20.28 -11.55 -7.66
CA MET A 265 18.83 -11.45 -7.81
C MET A 265 18.06 -12.73 -7.46
N CYS A 266 18.75 -13.86 -7.26
CA CYS A 266 18.12 -15.18 -7.29
C CYS A 266 17.58 -15.60 -5.91
N TYR A 267 16.26 -15.85 -5.84
CA TYR A 267 15.58 -16.38 -4.66
C TYR A 267 15.62 -17.92 -4.55
N GLU A 268 15.71 -18.62 -5.68
CA GLU A 268 15.69 -20.10 -5.76
C GLU A 268 16.80 -20.78 -4.96
N ARG A 269 17.99 -20.15 -4.88
CA ARG A 269 19.09 -20.68 -4.04
C ARG A 269 18.71 -20.73 -2.57
N ILE A 270 17.85 -19.81 -2.13
CA ILE A 270 17.44 -19.71 -0.74
C ILE A 270 16.38 -20.77 -0.42
N LEU A 271 15.52 -21.11 -1.39
CA LEU A 271 14.60 -22.26 -1.32
C LEU A 271 15.36 -23.60 -1.36
N TRP A 272 16.37 -23.69 -2.23
CA TRP A 272 17.10 -24.93 -2.51
C TRP A 272 18.61 -24.78 -2.25
N PRO A 273 19.03 -24.66 -0.97
CA PRO A 273 20.44 -24.47 -0.63
C PRO A 273 21.30 -25.69 -0.96
N GLY A 274 22.29 -25.48 -1.82
CA GLY A 274 23.32 -26.48 -2.14
C GLY A 274 22.89 -27.42 -3.27
N PHE A 275 23.86 -27.84 -4.07
CA PHE A 275 23.63 -28.72 -5.22
C PHE A 275 23.79 -30.19 -4.82
N ARG A 276 22.78 -31.00 -5.12
CA ARG A 276 22.74 -32.46 -4.91
C ARG A 276 22.20 -33.12 -6.17
N HIS A 277 22.75 -34.24 -6.59
CA HIS A 277 22.31 -34.94 -7.79
C HIS A 277 21.95 -36.39 -7.47
N ARG A 278 21.11 -37.00 -8.32
CA ARG A 278 20.77 -38.42 -8.28
C ARG A 278 21.92 -39.26 -8.84
N SER A 279 21.91 -40.56 -8.62
CA SER A 279 22.82 -41.46 -9.34
C SER A 279 22.44 -41.56 -10.81
N VAL A 280 23.45 -41.91 -11.63
CA VAL A 280 23.28 -42.10 -13.08
C VAL A 280 22.29 -43.24 -13.35
N GLU A 281 22.43 -44.32 -12.58
CA GLU A 281 21.61 -45.52 -12.69
C GLU A 281 20.13 -45.20 -12.44
N HIS A 282 19.86 -44.36 -11.44
CA HIS A 282 18.50 -44.01 -11.06
C HIS A 282 17.82 -43.11 -12.11
N ILE A 283 18.54 -42.16 -12.70
CA ILE A 283 18.05 -41.31 -13.79
C ILE A 283 17.73 -42.16 -15.04
N VAL A 284 18.66 -43.02 -15.46
CA VAL A 284 18.49 -43.88 -16.65
C VAL A 284 17.35 -44.88 -16.44
N ALA A 285 17.21 -45.44 -15.23
CA ALA A 285 16.12 -46.35 -14.90
C ALA A 285 14.74 -45.66 -14.96
N GLU A 286 14.64 -44.42 -14.49
CA GLU A 286 13.40 -43.63 -14.56
C GLU A 286 13.00 -43.34 -16.01
N MET A 287 13.92 -42.83 -16.84
CA MET A 287 13.64 -42.53 -18.24
C MET A 287 13.20 -43.79 -19.01
N ARG A 288 13.88 -44.92 -18.78
CA ARG A 288 13.50 -46.22 -19.34
C ARG A 288 12.11 -46.64 -18.89
N ALA A 289 11.81 -46.56 -17.59
CA ALA A 289 10.51 -46.94 -17.05
C ALA A 289 9.38 -46.07 -17.64
N HIS A 290 9.63 -44.78 -17.87
CA HIS A 290 8.66 -43.89 -18.52
C HIS A 290 8.41 -44.23 -19.98
N GLN A 291 9.46 -44.57 -20.72
CA GLN A 291 9.33 -45.04 -22.10
C GLN A 291 8.55 -46.34 -22.18
N GLU A 292 8.88 -47.32 -21.34
CA GLU A 292 8.23 -48.64 -21.32
C GLU A 292 6.77 -48.56 -20.86
N ARG A 293 6.47 -47.71 -19.87
CA ARG A 293 5.14 -47.64 -19.26
C ARG A 293 4.17 -46.72 -19.98
N TYR A 294 4.64 -45.55 -20.43
CA TYR A 294 3.79 -44.49 -20.98
C TYR A 294 4.02 -44.26 -22.48
N GLY A 295 5.04 -44.88 -23.08
CA GLY A 295 5.42 -44.62 -24.47
C GLY A 295 5.98 -43.21 -24.70
N ILE A 296 6.38 -42.51 -23.64
CA ILE A 296 6.90 -41.14 -23.71
C ILE A 296 8.41 -41.17 -23.82
N ASN A 297 8.95 -40.43 -24.78
CA ASN A 297 10.40 -40.27 -25.00
C ASN A 297 10.88 -38.82 -24.93
N GLN A 298 10.00 -37.86 -24.62
CA GLN A 298 10.35 -36.45 -24.44
C GLN A 298 10.25 -36.06 -22.97
N PHE A 299 11.29 -35.40 -22.44
CA PHE A 299 11.37 -35.05 -21.02
C PHE A 299 11.74 -33.59 -20.77
N SER A 300 11.07 -32.97 -19.81
CA SER A 300 11.41 -31.63 -19.31
C SER A 300 12.17 -31.74 -18.00
N CYS A 301 13.46 -31.37 -17.99
CA CYS A 301 14.25 -31.37 -16.77
C CYS A 301 13.94 -30.11 -15.96
N ASN A 302 13.40 -30.30 -14.75
CA ASN A 302 13.01 -29.20 -13.86
C ASN A 302 14.12 -28.77 -12.89
N ASP A 303 15.36 -29.17 -13.15
CA ASP A 303 16.52 -28.76 -12.36
C ASP A 303 16.74 -27.23 -12.48
N LEU A 304 17.23 -26.60 -11.41
CA LEU A 304 17.71 -25.22 -11.47
C LEU A 304 18.92 -25.07 -12.41
N LEU A 305 19.72 -26.13 -12.52
CA LEU A 305 20.76 -26.31 -13.52
C LEU A 305 21.13 -27.80 -13.64
N LEU A 306 21.23 -28.31 -14.86
CA LEU A 306 21.70 -29.68 -15.11
C LEU A 306 23.24 -29.80 -15.07
N ASN A 307 23.94 -28.70 -15.30
CA ASN A 307 25.39 -28.67 -15.44
C ASN A 307 26.14 -28.25 -14.16
N GLY A 308 25.51 -28.43 -13.00
CA GLY A 308 26.13 -28.15 -11.69
C GLY A 308 27.33 -29.05 -11.38
N ASN A 309 27.39 -30.23 -12.01
CA ASN A 309 28.52 -31.15 -11.98
C ASN A 309 28.76 -31.71 -13.39
N LEU A 310 29.74 -31.14 -14.12
CA LEU A 310 29.99 -31.51 -15.53
C LEU A 310 30.42 -32.98 -15.71
N PRO A 311 31.31 -33.56 -14.88
CA PRO A 311 31.60 -35.00 -14.95
C PRO A 311 30.34 -35.86 -14.80
N HIS A 312 29.47 -35.52 -13.85
CA HIS A 312 28.22 -36.25 -13.63
C HIS A 312 27.27 -36.11 -14.82
N LEU A 313 27.05 -34.90 -15.33
CA LEU A 313 26.23 -34.67 -16.52
C LEU A 313 26.71 -35.50 -17.71
N GLY A 314 28.03 -35.50 -17.96
CA GLY A 314 28.62 -36.33 -18.99
C GLY A 314 28.36 -37.82 -18.77
N ALA A 315 28.48 -38.30 -17.52
CA ALA A 315 28.22 -39.70 -17.18
C ALA A 315 26.75 -40.09 -17.38
N VAL A 316 25.81 -39.19 -17.06
CA VAL A 316 24.37 -39.37 -17.36
C VAL A 316 24.17 -39.52 -18.87
N CYS A 317 24.74 -38.61 -19.66
CA CYS A 317 24.58 -38.64 -21.12
C CYS A 317 25.19 -39.90 -21.74
N ASP A 318 26.38 -40.31 -21.29
CA ASP A 318 27.03 -41.53 -21.76
C ASP A 318 26.21 -42.78 -21.39
N ALA A 319 25.63 -42.82 -20.19
CA ALA A 319 24.82 -43.95 -19.74
C ALA A 319 23.50 -44.06 -20.51
N ILE A 320 22.84 -42.93 -20.81
CA ILE A 320 21.66 -42.89 -21.69
C ILE A 320 22.00 -43.45 -23.07
N ALA A 321 23.11 -42.98 -23.67
CA ALA A 321 23.57 -43.42 -24.97
C ALA A 321 23.96 -44.92 -24.97
N ALA A 322 24.70 -45.37 -23.96
CA ALA A 322 25.11 -46.77 -23.79
C ALA A 322 23.91 -47.71 -23.56
N ALA A 323 22.87 -47.20 -22.89
CA ALA A 323 21.62 -47.90 -22.67
C ALA A 323 20.73 -47.98 -23.94
N GLY A 324 21.11 -47.30 -25.02
CA GLY A 324 20.37 -47.26 -26.28
C GLY A 324 18.99 -46.60 -26.16
N LEU A 325 18.81 -45.69 -25.19
CA LEU A 325 17.54 -45.01 -24.98
C LEU A 325 17.36 -43.91 -26.02
N ASP A 326 16.32 -44.04 -26.85
CA ASP A 326 15.91 -42.99 -27.79
C ASP A 326 15.07 -41.95 -27.06
N VAL A 327 15.73 -40.95 -26.46
CA VAL A 327 15.09 -39.91 -25.64
C VAL A 327 15.50 -38.51 -26.08
N GLY A 328 14.61 -37.54 -25.91
CA GLY A 328 14.85 -36.11 -26.08
C GLY A 328 14.56 -35.37 -24.79
N TRP A 329 15.46 -34.49 -24.35
CA TRP A 329 15.23 -33.69 -23.15
C TRP A 329 15.93 -32.33 -23.17
N TRP A 330 15.45 -31.41 -22.34
CA TRP A 330 16.00 -30.06 -22.19
C TRP A 330 15.94 -29.62 -20.74
N GLY A 331 16.70 -28.59 -20.41
CA GLY A 331 16.69 -28.02 -19.07
C GLY A 331 17.55 -26.76 -18.95
N ASN A 332 17.58 -26.22 -17.73
CA ASN A 332 18.36 -25.04 -17.42
C ASN A 332 19.85 -25.37 -17.29
N ALA A 333 20.71 -24.46 -17.72
CA ALA A 333 22.15 -24.55 -17.55
C ALA A 333 22.74 -23.18 -17.22
N VAL A 334 23.88 -23.18 -16.52
CA VAL A 334 24.67 -21.96 -16.31
C VAL A 334 25.80 -21.90 -17.33
N VAL A 335 26.21 -20.71 -17.74
CA VAL A 335 27.44 -20.57 -18.53
C VAL A 335 28.61 -21.06 -17.68
N HIS A 336 29.42 -21.97 -18.25
CA HIS A 336 30.56 -22.56 -17.55
C HIS A 336 31.73 -22.78 -18.51
N ARG A 337 32.88 -22.14 -18.23
CA ARG A 337 34.07 -22.13 -19.09
C ARG A 337 34.65 -23.51 -19.46
N LEU A 338 34.38 -24.54 -18.64
CA LEU A 338 34.85 -25.91 -18.86
C LEU A 338 33.89 -26.75 -19.72
N MET A 339 32.81 -26.17 -20.26
CA MET A 339 31.96 -26.85 -21.24
C MET A 339 32.65 -26.81 -22.60
N ASP A 340 33.34 -27.89 -22.93
CA ASP A 340 34.06 -28.04 -24.19
C ASP A 340 33.23 -28.81 -25.24
N ARG A 341 33.77 -28.88 -26.47
CA ARG A 341 33.13 -29.57 -27.59
C ARG A 341 32.83 -31.04 -27.30
N GLU A 342 33.67 -31.71 -26.53
CA GLU A 342 33.47 -33.13 -26.22
C GLU A 342 32.28 -33.32 -25.28
N LEU A 343 32.11 -32.44 -24.28
CA LEU A 343 30.92 -32.45 -23.46
C LEU A 343 29.66 -32.19 -24.29
N PHE A 344 29.66 -31.23 -25.22
CA PHE A 344 28.51 -30.99 -26.10
C PHE A 344 28.20 -32.19 -27.00
N ARG A 345 29.22 -32.88 -27.52
CA ARG A 345 29.05 -34.14 -28.27
C ARG A 345 28.36 -35.21 -27.41
N ARG A 346 28.79 -35.37 -26.15
CA ARG A 346 28.19 -36.31 -25.19
C ARG A 346 26.75 -35.91 -24.86
N MET A 347 26.48 -34.63 -24.59
CA MET A 347 25.13 -34.10 -24.35
C MET A 347 24.17 -34.41 -25.50
N LYS A 348 24.61 -34.18 -26.75
CA LYS A 348 23.82 -34.50 -27.94
C LYS A 348 23.54 -36.01 -28.06
N ALA A 349 24.55 -36.85 -27.82
CA ALA A 349 24.41 -38.31 -27.83
C ALA A 349 23.50 -38.83 -26.71
N GLY A 350 23.50 -38.16 -25.54
CA GLY A 350 22.61 -38.44 -24.42
C GLY A 350 21.20 -37.87 -24.56
N GLY A 351 20.84 -37.31 -25.72
CA GLY A 351 19.48 -36.87 -26.02
C GLY A 351 19.15 -35.42 -25.64
N ILE A 352 20.12 -34.61 -25.18
CA ILE A 352 19.85 -33.19 -24.91
C ILE A 352 19.53 -32.47 -26.23
N LYS A 353 18.36 -31.82 -26.27
CA LYS A 353 17.84 -31.08 -27.43
C LYS A 353 18.00 -29.57 -27.26
N ALA A 354 17.84 -29.06 -26.03
CA ALA A 354 17.92 -27.63 -25.76
C ALA A 354 18.52 -27.34 -24.38
N LEU A 355 19.19 -26.20 -24.26
CA LEU A 355 19.72 -25.66 -23.01
C LEU A 355 19.25 -24.22 -22.83
N VAL A 356 18.73 -23.92 -21.65
CA VAL A 356 18.27 -22.58 -21.27
C VAL A 356 19.34 -21.91 -20.41
N TYR A 357 19.96 -20.85 -20.92
CA TYR A 357 21.04 -20.12 -20.25
C TYR A 357 20.56 -18.79 -19.69
N GLY A 358 20.73 -18.58 -18.39
CA GLY A 358 20.65 -17.25 -17.79
C GLY A 358 21.86 -16.41 -18.16
N ILE A 359 21.86 -15.78 -19.33
CA ILE A 359 22.90 -14.85 -19.78
C ILE A 359 22.78 -13.55 -19.00
N GLU A 360 21.58 -13.01 -18.88
CA GLU A 360 21.20 -11.77 -18.22
C GLU A 360 21.74 -10.49 -18.87
N SER A 361 23.03 -10.40 -19.19
CA SER A 361 23.65 -9.18 -19.73
C SER A 361 24.90 -9.48 -20.56
N GLY A 362 25.18 -8.64 -21.57
CA GLY A 362 26.44 -8.63 -22.31
C GLY A 362 27.53 -7.75 -21.67
N SER A 363 27.22 -7.00 -20.60
CA SER A 363 28.21 -6.20 -19.88
C SER A 363 28.87 -7.02 -18.77
N GLN A 364 30.20 -7.16 -18.87
CA GLN A 364 30.97 -7.83 -17.82
C GLN A 364 30.88 -7.12 -16.47
N LYS A 365 30.72 -5.78 -16.47
CA LYS A 365 30.52 -4.97 -15.26
C LYS A 365 29.23 -5.37 -14.56
N VAL A 366 28.13 -5.42 -15.32
CA VAL A 366 26.80 -5.82 -14.82
C VAL A 366 26.81 -7.27 -14.35
N LEU A 367 27.37 -8.21 -15.12
CA LEU A 367 27.46 -9.63 -14.74
C LEU A 367 28.24 -9.85 -13.42
N ARG A 368 29.29 -9.06 -13.17
CA ARG A 368 30.03 -9.09 -11.90
C ARG A 368 29.17 -8.58 -10.75
N LYS A 369 28.43 -7.49 -10.96
CA LYS A 369 27.48 -6.95 -9.97
C LYS A 369 26.39 -7.98 -9.66
N MET A 370 25.84 -8.63 -10.68
CA MET A 370 24.89 -9.74 -10.55
C MET A 370 25.48 -11.03 -9.93
N ARG A 371 26.80 -11.12 -9.75
CA ARG A 371 27.52 -12.32 -9.25
C ARG A 371 27.30 -13.59 -10.09
N LYS A 372 27.20 -13.45 -11.42
CA LYS A 372 26.97 -14.60 -12.33
C LYS A 372 28.17 -15.55 -12.42
N GLY A 373 29.38 -15.03 -12.19
CA GLY A 373 30.58 -15.85 -11.99
C GLY A 373 31.12 -16.53 -13.26
N TYR A 374 30.94 -15.90 -14.41
CA TYR A 374 31.51 -16.28 -15.71
C TYR A 374 31.89 -15.00 -16.50
N MET A 375 32.68 -15.15 -17.57
CA MET A 375 33.06 -14.05 -18.46
C MET A 375 32.16 -13.99 -19.69
N VAL A 376 31.90 -12.81 -20.25
CA VAL A 376 31.08 -12.67 -21.49
C VAL A 376 31.60 -13.58 -22.62
N ASP A 377 32.91 -13.69 -22.78
CA ASP A 377 33.53 -14.59 -23.76
C ASP A 377 33.25 -16.08 -23.49
N ASP A 378 33.03 -16.48 -22.23
CA ASP A 378 32.58 -17.85 -21.91
C ASP A 378 31.18 -18.09 -22.45
N ALA A 379 30.29 -17.09 -22.40
CA ALA A 379 28.93 -17.20 -22.95
C ALA A 379 28.96 -17.32 -24.48
N ASP A 380 29.76 -16.47 -25.15
CA ASP A 380 29.98 -16.56 -26.61
C ASP A 380 30.47 -17.97 -27.00
N HIS A 381 31.45 -18.49 -26.26
CA HIS A 381 32.02 -19.80 -26.52
C HIS A 381 30.99 -20.93 -26.37
N VAL A 382 30.23 -20.92 -25.27
CA VAL A 382 29.22 -21.94 -24.96
C VAL A 382 28.06 -21.91 -25.95
N LEU A 383 27.56 -20.72 -26.32
CA LEU A 383 26.48 -20.60 -27.30
C LEU A 383 26.91 -21.13 -28.68
N ARG A 384 28.11 -20.76 -29.14
CA ARG A 384 28.66 -21.26 -30.40
C ARG A 384 28.81 -22.77 -30.38
N LEU A 385 29.40 -23.35 -29.33
CA LEU A 385 29.55 -24.80 -29.21
C LEU A 385 28.19 -25.52 -29.19
N GLY A 386 27.19 -24.95 -28.53
CA GLY A 386 25.82 -25.47 -28.54
C GLY A 386 25.23 -25.51 -29.94
N GLY A 387 25.27 -24.39 -30.67
CA GLY A 387 24.75 -24.31 -32.04
C GLY A 387 25.51 -25.22 -33.01
N GLU A 388 26.85 -25.24 -32.96
CA GLU A 388 27.67 -26.14 -33.78
C GLU A 388 27.45 -27.64 -33.47
N SER A 389 26.91 -27.96 -32.30
CA SER A 389 26.61 -29.34 -31.87
C SER A 389 25.12 -29.69 -32.03
N ASP A 390 24.34 -28.85 -32.71
CA ASP A 390 22.90 -29.03 -32.94
C ASP A 390 22.12 -29.14 -31.60
N ILE A 391 22.50 -28.32 -30.62
CA ILE A 391 21.77 -28.12 -29.36
C ILE A 391 21.14 -26.72 -29.41
N TYR A 392 19.83 -26.68 -29.22
CA TYR A 392 19.03 -25.46 -29.29
C TYR A 392 19.32 -24.57 -28.06
N ASN A 393 19.87 -23.39 -28.30
CA ASN A 393 20.17 -22.44 -27.24
C ASN A 393 19.00 -21.49 -27.00
N VAL A 394 18.45 -21.53 -25.79
CA VAL A 394 17.53 -20.52 -25.27
C VAL A 394 18.31 -19.63 -24.31
N ILE A 395 18.13 -18.32 -24.37
CA ILE A 395 18.76 -17.39 -23.43
C ILE A 395 17.72 -16.59 -22.66
N ASN A 396 18.08 -16.20 -21.43
CA ASN A 396 17.32 -15.21 -20.65
C ASN A 396 18.15 -13.93 -20.50
N LEU A 397 17.48 -12.78 -20.56
CA LEU A 397 18.08 -11.45 -20.51
C LEU A 397 17.34 -10.57 -19.48
N ILE A 398 18.11 -9.77 -18.74
CA ILE A 398 17.61 -8.81 -17.76
C ILE A 398 18.05 -7.42 -18.19
N VAL A 399 17.09 -6.51 -18.33
CA VAL A 399 17.34 -5.11 -18.66
C VAL A 399 17.24 -4.25 -17.41
N GLY A 400 18.18 -3.31 -17.25
CA GLY A 400 18.07 -2.30 -16.21
C GLY A 400 18.42 -2.81 -14.82
N PHE A 401 19.43 -3.66 -14.70
CA PHE A 401 19.96 -4.03 -13.38
C PHE A 401 20.52 -2.78 -12.68
N PRO A 402 20.39 -2.62 -11.34
CA PRO A 402 20.83 -1.41 -10.65
C PRO A 402 22.23 -0.96 -11.04
N GLY A 403 22.40 0.32 -11.38
CA GLY A 403 23.65 0.91 -11.88
C GLY A 403 24.12 0.49 -13.29
N GLU A 404 23.23 -0.08 -14.12
CA GLU A 404 23.48 -0.31 -15.55
C GLU A 404 23.49 1.02 -16.33
N THR A 405 24.61 1.31 -17.01
CA THR A 405 24.81 2.53 -17.81
C THR A 405 24.42 2.30 -19.28
N GLU A 406 24.31 3.37 -20.07
CA GLU A 406 23.99 3.26 -21.50
C GLU A 406 25.04 2.42 -22.26
N GLU A 407 26.31 2.56 -21.89
CA GLU A 407 27.40 1.71 -22.40
C GLU A 407 27.17 0.22 -22.08
N ASP A 408 26.65 -0.13 -20.91
CA ASP A 408 26.40 -1.54 -20.56
C ASP A 408 25.24 -2.14 -21.36
N HIS A 409 24.21 -1.32 -21.59
CA HIS A 409 23.09 -1.68 -22.44
C HIS A 409 23.55 -1.90 -23.88
N GLU A 410 24.38 -1.01 -24.43
CA GLU A 410 24.94 -1.17 -25.77
C GLU A 410 25.85 -2.41 -25.86
N LEU A 411 26.63 -2.73 -24.83
CA LEU A 411 27.39 -4.00 -24.77
C LEU A 411 26.47 -5.22 -24.80
N THR A 412 25.29 -5.13 -24.19
CA THR A 412 24.26 -6.20 -24.24
C THR A 412 23.65 -6.32 -25.63
N MET A 413 23.37 -5.19 -26.28
CA MET A 413 22.93 -5.14 -27.67
C MET A 413 23.99 -5.74 -28.61
N GLU A 414 25.26 -5.36 -28.45
CA GLU A 414 26.40 -5.90 -29.23
C GLU A 414 26.56 -7.41 -29.01
N PHE A 415 26.42 -7.89 -27.78
CA PHE A 415 26.42 -9.32 -27.49
C PHE A 415 25.35 -10.08 -28.30
N VAL A 416 24.12 -9.57 -28.35
CA VAL A 416 23.06 -10.15 -29.17
C VAL A 416 23.42 -10.08 -30.66
N ARG A 417 23.90 -8.93 -31.16
CA ARG A 417 24.33 -8.81 -32.57
C ARG A 417 25.43 -9.80 -32.93
N ARG A 418 26.38 -10.06 -32.04
CA ARG A 418 27.50 -10.99 -32.28
C ARG A 418 27.05 -12.46 -32.25
N ASN A 419 26.09 -12.79 -31.39
CA ASN A 419 25.68 -14.17 -31.14
C ASN A 419 24.34 -14.57 -31.78
N HIS A 420 23.66 -13.69 -32.51
CA HIS A 420 22.32 -13.94 -33.08
C HIS A 420 22.22 -15.25 -33.87
N ALA A 421 23.28 -15.65 -34.59
CA ALA A 421 23.31 -16.89 -35.37
C ALA A 421 23.28 -18.18 -34.51
N TYR A 422 23.58 -18.07 -33.21
CA TYR A 422 23.62 -19.19 -32.27
C TYR A 422 22.59 -19.07 -31.15
N VAL A 423 21.85 -17.96 -31.08
CA VAL A 423 20.73 -17.76 -30.14
C VAL A 423 19.45 -18.11 -30.89
N HIS A 424 18.78 -19.19 -30.47
CA HIS A 424 17.62 -19.69 -31.19
C HIS A 424 16.31 -19.18 -30.60
N GLU A 425 16.30 -18.80 -29.31
CA GLU A 425 15.13 -18.25 -28.62
C GLU A 425 15.56 -17.42 -27.42
N VAL A 426 14.78 -16.38 -27.10
CA VAL A 426 14.85 -15.69 -25.81
C VAL A 426 13.67 -16.14 -24.95
N GLY A 427 13.95 -16.98 -23.96
CA GLY A 427 12.93 -17.60 -23.11
C GLY A 427 12.33 -16.63 -22.10
N VAL A 428 13.13 -15.69 -21.62
CA VAL A 428 12.69 -14.58 -20.75
C VAL A 428 13.45 -13.33 -21.13
N LEU A 429 12.72 -12.28 -21.48
CA LEU A 429 13.21 -10.91 -21.52
C LEU A 429 12.44 -10.14 -20.45
N ALA A 430 13.13 -9.63 -19.43
CA ALA A 430 12.49 -8.96 -18.30
C ALA A 430 13.26 -7.71 -17.89
N MET A 431 12.55 -6.72 -17.34
CA MET A 431 13.20 -5.70 -16.52
C MET A 431 13.68 -6.31 -15.20
N CYS A 432 14.73 -5.75 -14.60
CA CYS A 432 15.27 -6.27 -13.35
C CYS A 432 14.22 -6.23 -12.23
N ILE A 433 13.86 -7.41 -11.75
CA ILE A 433 12.95 -7.60 -10.62
C ILE A 433 13.77 -7.81 -9.34
N ILE A 434 13.38 -7.12 -8.27
CA ILE A 434 13.93 -7.32 -6.93
C ILE A 434 13.05 -8.29 -6.14
N TYR A 435 13.55 -9.50 -5.91
CA TYR A 435 12.90 -10.49 -5.05
C TYR A 435 13.25 -10.25 -3.57
N PRO A 436 12.26 -10.25 -2.65
CA PRO A 436 12.54 -10.22 -1.21
C PRO A 436 13.53 -11.31 -0.79
N HIS A 437 14.40 -11.01 0.19
CA HIS A 437 15.47 -11.88 0.71
C HIS A 437 16.56 -12.26 -0.29
N SER A 438 16.44 -11.90 -1.57
CA SER A 438 17.59 -12.02 -2.48
C SER A 438 18.74 -11.14 -1.97
N PRO A 439 20.00 -11.49 -2.23
CA PRO A 439 21.13 -10.62 -1.90
C PRO A 439 20.96 -9.19 -2.45
N LEU A 440 20.28 -9.03 -3.58
CA LEU A 440 19.93 -7.73 -4.17
C LEU A 440 19.03 -6.89 -3.26
N ALA A 441 18.01 -7.51 -2.66
CA ALA A 441 17.09 -6.84 -1.73
C ALA A 441 17.74 -6.58 -0.36
N GLU A 442 18.40 -7.58 0.22
CA GLU A 442 19.04 -7.46 1.55
C GLU A 442 20.21 -6.46 1.56
N GLN A 443 20.80 -6.19 0.39
CA GLN A 443 21.92 -5.28 0.22
C GLN A 443 21.55 -4.15 -0.75
N ALA A 444 20.29 -3.68 -0.72
CA ALA A 444 19.74 -2.67 -1.63
C ALA A 444 20.67 -1.45 -1.82
N GLU A 445 21.13 -0.85 -0.72
CA GLU A 445 22.03 0.30 -0.75
C GLU A 445 23.35 0.00 -1.49
N TYR A 446 23.93 -1.19 -1.26
CA TYR A 446 25.17 -1.61 -1.92
C TYR A 446 24.98 -1.74 -3.44
N TYR A 447 23.80 -2.17 -3.88
CA TYR A 447 23.48 -2.28 -5.29
C TYR A 447 23.03 -0.96 -5.92
N GLY A 448 22.77 0.10 -5.15
CA GLY A 448 22.25 1.36 -5.66
C GLY A 448 20.73 1.35 -5.84
N VAL A 449 20.03 0.54 -5.07
CA VAL A 449 18.57 0.54 -4.97
C VAL A 449 18.18 1.36 -3.75
N ASP A 450 17.20 2.25 -3.87
CA ASP A 450 16.67 2.98 -2.73
C ASP A 450 15.90 2.02 -1.80
N PRO A 451 16.35 1.79 -0.56
CA PRO A 451 15.63 0.94 0.38
C PRO A 451 14.21 1.45 0.65
N GLN A 452 13.95 2.76 0.55
CA GLN A 452 12.60 3.31 0.75
C GLN A 452 11.64 2.93 -0.37
N SER A 453 12.11 2.88 -1.63
CA SER A 453 11.33 2.35 -2.74
C SER A 453 10.92 0.87 -2.56
N LEU A 454 11.71 0.10 -1.79
CA LEU A 454 11.36 -1.27 -1.41
C LEU A 454 10.37 -1.33 -0.22
N LEU A 455 10.21 -0.24 0.54
CA LEU A 455 9.32 -0.12 1.70
C LEU A 455 7.95 0.50 1.36
N GLN A 456 7.86 1.31 0.31
CA GLN A 456 6.60 1.88 -0.19
C GLN A 456 5.77 0.90 -1.03
N LEU A 457 6.38 -0.22 -1.39
CA LEU A 457 5.77 -1.28 -2.18
C LEU A 457 5.65 -2.53 -1.32
N ASN A 458 4.61 -3.31 -1.59
CA ASN A 458 4.25 -4.48 -0.81
C ASN A 458 5.51 -5.36 -0.56
N PRO A 459 5.97 -5.57 0.69
CA PRO A 459 7.18 -6.34 0.99
C PRO A 459 7.08 -7.84 0.61
N PHE A 460 5.95 -8.23 0.01
CA PHE A 460 5.60 -9.58 -0.39
C PHE A 460 5.42 -9.72 -1.93
N THR A 461 5.66 -8.66 -2.73
CA THR A 461 5.60 -8.66 -4.20
C THR A 461 6.95 -8.81 -4.91
N VAL A 462 6.86 -9.26 -6.16
CA VAL A 462 7.92 -9.25 -7.18
C VAL A 462 8.03 -7.80 -7.67
N ASN A 463 9.02 -7.05 -7.17
CA ASN A 463 9.07 -5.60 -7.38
C ASN A 463 9.62 -5.26 -8.77
N THR A 464 8.73 -4.81 -9.65
CA THR A 464 9.06 -4.27 -10.98
C THR A 464 9.33 -2.77 -10.93
N THR A 465 8.68 -2.05 -10.02
CA THR A 465 8.91 -0.64 -9.72
C THR A 465 9.82 -0.54 -8.50
N TRP A 466 10.98 0.08 -8.67
CA TRP A 466 11.93 0.40 -7.59
C TRP A 466 12.79 1.55 -8.09
N GLU A 467 13.26 2.39 -7.17
CA GLU A 467 14.05 3.57 -7.51
C GLU A 467 15.54 3.24 -7.43
N ASP A 468 16.26 3.63 -8.47
CA ASP A 468 17.72 3.51 -8.55
C ASP A 468 18.37 4.80 -8.03
N THR A 469 19.23 4.69 -7.02
CA THR A 469 19.93 5.83 -6.43
C THR A 469 21.11 6.31 -7.25
N THR A 470 21.40 5.64 -8.37
CA THR A 470 22.48 5.97 -9.31
C THR A 470 21.98 6.63 -10.59
N GLY A 471 20.67 6.88 -10.72
CA GLY A 471 20.06 7.65 -11.81
C GLY A 471 19.46 6.83 -12.95
N LEU A 472 19.26 5.52 -12.79
CA LEU A 472 18.57 4.67 -13.77
C LEU A 472 17.04 4.68 -13.52
N ASP A 473 16.32 5.53 -14.25
CA ASP A 473 14.85 5.63 -14.12
C ASP A 473 14.09 4.52 -14.86
N GLU A 474 12.80 4.39 -14.57
CA GLU A 474 11.90 3.42 -15.21
C GLU A 474 11.71 3.67 -16.72
N VAL A 475 11.71 4.94 -17.14
CA VAL A 475 11.60 5.33 -18.55
C VAL A 475 12.77 4.78 -19.35
N THR A 476 13.98 4.92 -18.83
CA THR A 476 15.21 4.40 -19.45
C THR A 476 15.19 2.87 -19.50
N ARG A 477 14.80 2.20 -18.41
CA ARG A 477 14.68 0.73 -18.38
C ARG A 477 13.67 0.23 -19.41
N THR A 478 12.53 0.90 -19.52
CA THR A 478 11.48 0.58 -20.50
C THR A 478 11.95 0.82 -21.93
N ARG A 479 12.60 1.95 -22.22
CA ARG A 479 13.17 2.25 -23.54
C ARG A 479 14.16 1.16 -23.95
N ARG A 480 15.11 0.84 -23.07
CA ARG A 480 16.13 -0.20 -23.29
C ARG A 480 15.51 -1.57 -23.52
N PHE A 481 14.47 -1.92 -22.76
CA PHE A 481 13.74 -3.18 -22.94
C PHE A 481 13.22 -3.31 -24.38
N TRP A 482 12.55 -2.26 -24.88
CA TRP A 482 11.99 -2.28 -26.22
C TRP A 482 13.05 -2.18 -27.32
N GLU A 483 14.13 -1.45 -27.11
CA GLU A 483 15.27 -1.45 -28.04
C GLU A 483 15.87 -2.86 -28.20
N LEU A 484 16.11 -3.54 -27.07
CA LEU A 484 16.64 -4.91 -27.07
C LEU A 484 15.65 -5.90 -27.68
N HIS A 485 14.36 -5.79 -27.32
CA HIS A 485 13.29 -6.59 -27.92
C HIS A 485 13.26 -6.45 -29.44
N ARG A 486 13.22 -5.21 -29.97
CA ARG A 486 13.20 -4.96 -31.41
C ARG A 486 14.45 -5.48 -32.10
N LEU A 487 15.63 -5.36 -31.48
CA LEU A 487 16.87 -5.92 -32.02
C LEU A 487 16.77 -7.45 -32.15
N ILE A 488 16.36 -8.13 -31.08
CA ILE A 488 16.23 -9.60 -31.04
C ILE A 488 15.25 -10.06 -32.13
N ARG A 489 14.06 -9.44 -32.20
CA ARG A 489 13.04 -9.74 -33.22
C ARG A 489 13.53 -9.42 -34.63
N GLY A 490 14.34 -8.37 -34.81
CA GLY A 490 14.95 -8.01 -36.08
C GLY A 490 15.87 -9.08 -36.67
N TYR A 491 16.44 -9.95 -35.82
CA TYR A 491 17.19 -11.13 -36.25
C TYR A 491 16.31 -12.39 -36.44
N GLY A 492 15.00 -12.28 -36.29
CA GLY A 492 14.05 -13.39 -36.39
C GLY A 492 14.05 -14.32 -35.16
N ILE A 493 14.62 -13.89 -34.04
CA ILE A 493 14.68 -14.69 -32.82
C ILE A 493 13.33 -14.57 -32.08
N PRO A 494 12.65 -15.67 -31.74
CA PRO A 494 11.44 -15.64 -30.91
C PRO A 494 11.73 -15.17 -29.49
N VAL A 495 10.84 -14.33 -28.95
CA VAL A 495 10.84 -13.91 -27.54
C VAL A 495 9.56 -14.44 -26.90
N VAL A 496 9.69 -15.29 -25.88
CA VAL A 496 8.55 -15.93 -25.23
C VAL A 496 7.88 -14.96 -24.25
N GLY A 497 6.54 -14.94 -24.22
CA GLY A 497 5.77 -14.20 -23.22
C GLY A 497 5.86 -12.68 -23.35
N VAL A 498 6.42 -12.17 -24.44
CA VAL A 498 6.33 -10.77 -24.82
C VAL A 498 5.55 -10.77 -26.13
N GLU A 499 4.27 -10.36 -26.07
CA GLU A 499 3.54 -10.09 -27.31
C GLU A 499 4.35 -9.06 -28.10
N ASP A 500 4.51 -9.28 -29.41
CA ASP A 500 5.03 -8.25 -30.31
C ASP A 500 4.27 -6.94 -30.04
N GLU A 501 4.84 -5.79 -30.40
CA GLU A 501 4.02 -4.57 -30.49
C GLU A 501 2.88 -4.88 -31.47
N GLU A 502 1.71 -5.29 -30.96
CA GLU A 502 0.62 -5.83 -31.75
C GLU A 502 0.20 -4.73 -32.73
N GLU A 503 0.47 -4.92 -34.02
CA GLU A 503 -0.16 -4.10 -35.05
C GLU A 503 -1.66 -4.40 -34.95
N LEU A 504 -2.38 -3.51 -34.27
CA LEU A 504 -3.81 -3.62 -34.05
C LEU A 504 -4.53 -3.57 -35.41
N THR A 505 -4.86 -4.75 -35.93
CA THR A 505 -5.65 -4.87 -37.16
C THR A 505 -7.03 -4.22 -36.97
N PRO A 506 -7.67 -3.66 -38.01
CA PRO A 506 -8.98 -3.02 -37.88
C PRO A 506 -10.05 -3.91 -37.24
N ALA A 507 -10.05 -5.22 -37.56
CA ALA A 507 -10.97 -6.20 -36.97
C ALA A 507 -10.75 -6.38 -35.46
N ARG A 508 -9.49 -6.34 -35.01
CA ARG A 508 -9.13 -6.45 -33.59
C ARG A 508 -9.47 -5.18 -32.82
N VAL A 509 -9.30 -4.01 -33.45
CA VAL A 509 -9.75 -2.74 -32.89
C VAL A 509 -11.26 -2.75 -32.68
N GLU A 510 -12.03 -3.19 -33.68
CA GLU A 510 -13.49 -3.30 -33.58
C GLU A 510 -13.92 -4.21 -32.42
N GLU A 511 -13.26 -5.36 -32.26
CA GLU A 511 -13.51 -6.29 -31.14
C GLU A 511 -13.23 -5.63 -29.77
N LEU A 512 -12.05 -5.02 -29.58
CA LEU A 512 -11.68 -4.33 -28.34
C LEU A 512 -12.62 -3.16 -28.04
N CYS A 513 -13.05 -2.44 -29.06
CA CYS A 513 -14.03 -1.36 -28.95
C CYS A 513 -15.43 -1.86 -28.58
N GLY A 514 -15.82 -3.07 -29.00
CA GLY A 514 -17.01 -3.75 -28.50
C GLY A 514 -16.90 -4.07 -27.00
N ARG A 515 -15.72 -4.52 -26.54
CA ARG A 515 -15.45 -4.86 -25.13
C ARG A 515 -15.49 -3.66 -24.18
N LEU A 516 -15.30 -2.44 -24.66
CA LEU A 516 -15.48 -1.22 -23.86
C LEU A 516 -16.92 -1.00 -23.39
N ALA A 517 -17.91 -1.69 -23.96
CA ALA A 517 -19.31 -1.63 -23.54
C ALA A 517 -19.73 -2.80 -22.64
N ASP A 518 -18.79 -3.68 -22.27
CA ASP A 518 -19.08 -4.84 -21.43
C ASP A 518 -19.53 -4.40 -20.02
N PRO A 519 -20.57 -5.01 -19.41
CA PRO A 519 -21.02 -4.64 -18.06
C PRO A 519 -19.93 -4.83 -16.99
N THR A 520 -18.93 -5.66 -17.29
CA THR A 520 -17.86 -6.05 -16.38
C THR A 520 -16.67 -5.09 -16.43
N VAL A 521 -16.37 -4.38 -15.33
CA VAL A 521 -15.38 -3.28 -15.32
C VAL A 521 -13.98 -3.70 -15.79
N TRP A 522 -13.48 -4.87 -15.39
CA TRP A 522 -12.15 -5.35 -15.80
C TRP A 522 -12.05 -5.73 -17.28
N VAL A 523 -13.15 -6.11 -17.92
CA VAL A 523 -13.18 -6.33 -19.38
C VAL A 523 -12.98 -5.00 -20.11
N ARG A 524 -13.55 -3.92 -19.56
CA ARG A 524 -13.37 -2.55 -20.07
C ARG A 524 -11.96 -2.01 -19.79
N GLU A 525 -11.38 -2.30 -18.62
CA GLU A 525 -10.00 -1.92 -18.26
C GLU A 525 -8.95 -2.61 -19.15
N ASP A 526 -9.08 -3.92 -19.39
CA ASP A 526 -8.21 -4.65 -20.33
C ASP A 526 -8.35 -4.08 -21.75
N ALA A 527 -9.58 -3.85 -22.20
CA ALA A 527 -9.84 -3.28 -23.52
C ALA A 527 -9.21 -1.89 -23.70
N VAL A 528 -9.38 -0.98 -22.73
CA VAL A 528 -8.81 0.37 -22.81
C VAL A 528 -7.28 0.35 -22.67
N SER A 529 -6.72 -0.58 -21.88
CA SER A 529 -5.27 -0.73 -21.75
C SER A 529 -4.62 -1.20 -23.06
N ARG A 530 -5.23 -2.19 -23.74
CA ARG A 530 -4.75 -2.70 -25.04
C ARG A 530 -4.93 -1.66 -26.16
N LEU A 531 -6.00 -0.86 -26.11
CA LEU A 531 -6.23 0.25 -27.04
C LEU A 531 -5.23 1.41 -26.88
N LYS A 532 -4.35 1.40 -25.87
CA LYS A 532 -3.28 2.41 -25.68
C LYS A 532 -2.33 2.54 -26.86
N ARG A 533 -2.25 1.50 -27.69
CA ARG A 533 -1.38 1.44 -28.89
C ARG A 533 -2.18 1.54 -30.20
N CYS A 534 -3.50 1.72 -30.11
CA CYS A 534 -4.37 1.82 -31.28
C CYS A 534 -4.04 3.09 -32.09
N SER A 535 -3.95 2.92 -33.41
CA SER A 535 -3.81 4.01 -34.39
C SER A 535 -5.04 4.14 -35.30
N ASP A 536 -6.05 3.28 -35.11
CA ASP A 536 -7.25 3.23 -35.95
C ASP A 536 -8.33 4.23 -35.43
N PRO A 537 -8.74 5.20 -36.25
CA PRO A 537 -9.80 6.16 -35.91
C PRO A 537 -11.15 5.51 -35.57
N ALA A 538 -11.41 4.26 -35.97
CA ALA A 538 -12.64 3.54 -35.63
C ALA A 538 -12.84 3.38 -34.10
N ALA A 539 -11.76 3.45 -33.31
CA ALA A 539 -11.86 3.39 -31.85
C ALA A 539 -12.38 4.67 -31.19
N VAL A 540 -12.30 5.81 -31.88
CA VAL A 540 -12.60 7.14 -31.32
C VAL A 540 -14.02 7.25 -30.75
N PRO A 541 -15.10 6.80 -31.42
CA PRO A 541 -16.46 6.87 -30.87
C PRO A 541 -16.66 5.99 -29.61
N HIS A 542 -15.89 4.92 -29.47
CA HIS A 542 -15.97 4.01 -28.33
C HIS A 542 -15.21 4.57 -27.14
N LEU A 543 -14.02 5.14 -27.37
CA LEU A 543 -13.26 5.82 -26.33
C LEU A 543 -13.97 7.07 -25.81
N LEU A 544 -14.66 7.82 -26.69
CA LEU A 544 -15.48 8.97 -26.28
C LEU A 544 -16.61 8.57 -25.32
N ARG A 545 -17.22 7.39 -25.51
CA ARG A 545 -18.21 6.86 -24.55
C ARG A 545 -17.56 6.40 -23.25
N ALA A 546 -16.38 5.80 -23.32
CA ALA A 546 -15.63 5.34 -22.15
C ALA A 546 -15.13 6.50 -21.25
N LEU A 547 -15.12 7.76 -21.73
CA LEU A 547 -14.87 8.93 -20.89
C LEU A 547 -15.95 9.17 -19.82
N GLU A 548 -17.15 8.61 -20.02
CA GLU A 548 -18.28 8.71 -19.08
C GLU A 548 -18.38 7.46 -18.17
N ASP A 549 -17.38 6.58 -18.18
CA ASP A 549 -17.34 5.37 -17.34
C ASP A 549 -17.20 5.70 -15.85
N GLU A 550 -17.83 4.89 -15.00
CA GLU A 550 -17.77 5.02 -13.54
C GLU A 550 -16.37 4.67 -12.99
N SER A 551 -15.60 3.83 -13.69
CA SER A 551 -14.20 3.56 -13.36
C SER A 551 -13.31 4.72 -13.82
N TYR A 552 -12.68 5.39 -12.85
CA TYR A 552 -11.73 6.45 -13.09
C TYR A 552 -10.52 5.99 -13.95
N PHE A 553 -10.15 4.71 -13.86
CA PHE A 553 -9.08 4.12 -14.67
C PHE A 553 -9.49 4.02 -16.14
N VAL A 554 -10.71 3.54 -16.39
CA VAL A 554 -11.27 3.42 -17.74
C VAL A 554 -11.39 4.80 -18.40
N ALA A 555 -11.97 5.77 -17.68
CA ALA A 555 -12.11 7.14 -18.19
C ALA A 555 -10.77 7.84 -18.42
N GLY A 556 -9.82 7.72 -17.49
CA GLY A 556 -8.48 8.29 -17.63
C GLY A 556 -7.68 7.70 -18.79
N GLN A 557 -7.68 6.38 -18.92
CA GLN A 557 -6.95 5.71 -20.01
C GLN A 557 -7.63 5.91 -21.36
N ALA A 558 -8.97 6.04 -21.42
CA ALA A 558 -9.70 6.37 -22.64
C ALA A 558 -9.31 7.77 -23.15
N LEU A 559 -9.15 8.74 -22.26
CA LEU A 559 -8.69 10.10 -22.62
C LEU A 559 -7.25 10.09 -23.16
N LEU A 560 -6.37 9.31 -22.53
CA LEU A 560 -4.99 9.12 -22.99
C LEU A 560 -4.91 8.46 -24.37
N ASN A 561 -5.82 7.53 -24.67
CA ASN A 561 -5.87 6.87 -25.97
C ASN A 561 -6.47 7.78 -27.04
N LEU A 562 -7.50 8.55 -26.69
CA LEU A 562 -8.09 9.58 -27.57
C LEU A 562 -7.05 10.62 -27.97
N ALA A 563 -6.20 11.03 -27.03
CA ALA A 563 -5.11 11.97 -27.31
C ALA A 563 -4.23 11.47 -28.46
N LYS A 564 -3.96 10.17 -28.54
CA LYS A 564 -3.18 9.58 -29.64
C LYS A 564 -3.94 9.50 -30.96
N LEU A 565 -5.23 9.14 -30.91
CA LEU A 565 -6.03 8.78 -32.09
C LEU A 565 -6.77 9.94 -32.76
N ALA A 566 -7.33 10.82 -31.94
CA ALA A 566 -8.05 12.00 -32.38
C ALA A 566 -7.67 13.17 -31.46
N PRO A 567 -6.45 13.70 -31.61
CA PRO A 567 -5.90 14.73 -30.73
C PRO A 567 -6.85 15.91 -30.56
N GLU A 568 -7.46 16.40 -31.64
CA GLU A 568 -8.42 17.51 -31.61
C GLU A 568 -9.73 17.19 -30.86
N ARG A 569 -10.16 15.93 -30.85
CA ARG A 569 -11.35 15.50 -30.08
C ARG A 569 -11.02 15.24 -28.61
N ALA A 570 -9.87 14.62 -28.34
CA ALA A 570 -9.33 14.48 -26.99
C ALA A 570 -9.09 15.85 -26.35
N TRP A 571 -8.65 16.80 -27.17
CA TRP A 571 -8.48 18.21 -26.86
C TRP A 571 -9.80 18.86 -26.46
N ALA A 572 -10.84 18.73 -27.30
CA ALA A 572 -12.16 19.29 -27.02
C ALA A 572 -12.82 18.67 -25.76
N GLU A 573 -12.77 17.35 -25.62
CA GLU A 573 -13.38 16.63 -24.49
C GLU A 573 -12.57 16.75 -23.20
N GLY A 574 -11.24 16.72 -23.27
CA GLY A 574 -10.36 16.98 -22.13
C GLY A 574 -10.55 18.40 -21.58
N THR A 575 -10.66 19.39 -22.47
CA THR A 575 -11.01 20.77 -22.10
C THR A 575 -12.42 20.86 -21.49
N ARG A 576 -13.39 20.08 -22.00
CA ARG A 576 -14.75 19.99 -21.44
C ARG A 576 -14.74 19.36 -20.04
N LEU A 577 -13.93 18.32 -19.81
CA LEU A 577 -13.78 17.63 -18.52
C LEU A 577 -13.10 18.54 -17.48
N ILE A 578 -12.02 19.24 -17.84
CA ILE A 578 -11.34 20.23 -16.99
C ILE A 578 -12.30 21.36 -16.56
N ARG A 579 -13.24 21.75 -17.43
CA ARG A 579 -14.27 22.75 -17.11
C ARG A 579 -15.35 22.24 -16.13
N ARG A 580 -15.49 20.91 -15.92
CA ARG A 580 -16.48 20.31 -15.01
C ARG A 580 -15.99 20.16 -13.55
N ARG A 581 -14.74 20.50 -13.23
CA ARG A 581 -14.15 20.58 -11.86
C ARG A 581 -14.32 19.32 -11.02
N THR A 582 -13.79 18.17 -11.48
CA THR A 582 -13.71 16.94 -10.66
C THR A 582 -12.22 16.61 -10.40
N PRO A 583 -11.73 16.66 -9.14
CA PRO A 583 -10.29 16.79 -8.84
C PRO A 583 -9.35 15.70 -9.41
N LEU A 584 -9.83 14.46 -9.54
CA LEU A 584 -9.03 13.31 -10.02
C LEU A 584 -9.01 13.19 -11.56
N VAL A 585 -10.06 13.66 -12.24
CA VAL A 585 -10.16 13.66 -13.71
C VAL A 585 -9.37 14.84 -14.30
N ASP A 586 -9.31 15.97 -13.60
CA ASP A 586 -8.54 17.16 -14.00
C ASP A 586 -7.04 16.85 -14.13
N ARG A 587 -6.49 16.00 -13.26
CA ARG A 587 -5.09 15.57 -13.29
C ARG A 587 -4.78 14.66 -14.47
N ALA A 588 -5.65 13.69 -14.75
CA ALA A 588 -5.52 12.81 -15.93
C ALA A 588 -5.69 13.57 -17.25
N ALA A 589 -6.57 14.57 -17.29
CA ALA A 589 -6.77 15.44 -18.44
C ALA A 589 -5.57 16.38 -18.69
N LEU A 590 -4.97 16.94 -17.64
CA LEU A 590 -3.73 17.72 -17.73
C LEU A 590 -2.55 16.87 -18.20
N ILE A 591 -2.42 15.64 -17.70
CA ILE A 591 -1.39 14.68 -18.12
C ILE A 591 -1.61 14.25 -19.58
N ALA A 592 -2.86 13.99 -20.00
CA ALA A 592 -3.19 13.63 -21.37
C ALA A 592 -2.93 14.78 -22.35
N ILE A 593 -3.25 16.02 -21.97
CA ILE A 593 -2.99 17.22 -22.77
C ILE A 593 -1.48 17.52 -22.84
N ALA A 594 -0.73 17.31 -21.75
CA ALA A 594 0.73 17.47 -21.76
C ALA A 594 1.43 16.40 -22.62
N GLY A 595 0.95 15.15 -22.55
CA GLY A 595 1.45 14.02 -23.34
C GLY A 595 1.25 14.16 -24.86
N LEU A 596 0.31 14.99 -25.31
CA LEU A 596 0.14 15.36 -26.73
C LEU A 596 1.35 16.12 -27.29
N PHE A 597 2.14 16.77 -26.43
CA PHE A 597 3.26 17.61 -26.86
C PHE A 597 4.63 17.02 -26.52
N GLN A 598 4.75 16.16 -25.50
CA GLN A 598 5.94 15.34 -25.23
C GLN A 598 5.53 13.90 -24.83
N PRO A 599 5.71 12.90 -25.70
CA PRO A 599 5.25 11.54 -25.44
C PRO A 599 6.09 10.72 -24.43
N GLU A 600 7.17 11.26 -23.88
CA GLU A 600 8.27 10.49 -23.27
C GLU A 600 8.44 10.67 -21.74
N SER A 601 7.68 11.56 -21.09
CA SER A 601 7.88 11.92 -19.67
C SER A 601 6.54 11.98 -18.93
N PHE A 602 6.18 10.86 -18.28
CA PHE A 602 4.88 10.70 -17.62
C PHE A 602 4.91 10.84 -16.09
N ASP A 603 6.07 10.79 -15.45
CA ASP A 603 6.16 10.79 -13.98
C ASP A 603 6.97 11.98 -13.46
N TYR A 604 6.25 12.91 -12.83
CA TYR A 604 6.70 14.09 -12.07
C TYR A 604 7.42 15.23 -12.82
N MET A 605 6.69 16.33 -13.10
CA MET A 605 7.09 17.76 -13.01
C MET A 605 6.07 18.67 -13.75
N GLU A 606 5.12 19.31 -13.06
CA GLU A 606 4.09 20.17 -13.71
C GLU A 606 4.69 21.35 -14.51
N ALA A 607 5.81 21.94 -14.08
CA ALA A 607 6.40 23.12 -14.71
C ALA A 607 7.11 22.83 -16.06
N GLN A 608 7.84 21.70 -16.14
CA GLN A 608 8.60 21.31 -17.34
C GLN A 608 7.65 20.79 -18.44
N LEU A 609 6.59 20.10 -18.05
CA LEU A 609 5.56 19.59 -18.95
C LEU A 609 4.72 20.73 -19.57
N VAL A 610 4.33 21.74 -18.78
CA VAL A 610 3.64 22.94 -19.29
C VAL A 610 4.53 23.75 -20.24
N THR A 611 5.82 23.88 -19.93
CA THR A 611 6.79 24.60 -20.77
C THR A 611 7.02 23.91 -22.12
N ALA A 612 7.17 22.58 -22.11
CA ALA A 612 7.35 21.81 -23.32
C ALA A 612 6.08 21.72 -24.18
N ALA A 613 4.90 21.66 -23.53
CA ALA A 613 3.61 21.74 -24.20
C ALA A 613 3.36 23.10 -24.86
N TYR A 614 3.73 24.17 -24.16
CA TYR A 614 3.64 25.53 -24.67
C TYR A 614 4.49 25.78 -25.92
N GLU A 615 5.74 25.33 -25.96
CA GLU A 615 6.64 25.59 -27.09
C GLU A 615 6.14 24.97 -28.40
N ARG A 616 5.44 23.84 -28.29
CA ARG A 616 4.94 23.03 -29.41
C ARG A 616 3.46 23.27 -29.73
N ALA A 617 2.74 24.04 -28.92
CA ALA A 617 1.34 24.40 -29.12
C ALA A 617 1.12 25.31 -30.35
N ASP A 618 -0.06 25.19 -30.97
CA ASP A 618 -0.56 26.12 -31.99
C ASP A 618 -0.90 27.49 -31.38
N PRO A 619 -1.23 28.54 -32.16
CA PRO A 619 -1.49 29.87 -31.61
C PRO A 619 -2.63 29.93 -30.58
N GLU A 620 -3.68 29.14 -30.77
CA GLU A 620 -4.89 29.15 -29.93
C GLU A 620 -4.62 28.43 -28.59
N LEU A 621 -3.79 27.40 -28.62
CA LEU A 621 -3.34 26.68 -27.44
C LEU A 621 -2.16 27.35 -26.73
N LYS A 622 -1.26 27.99 -27.46
CA LYS A 622 -0.29 28.90 -26.85
C LYS A 622 -1.06 29.96 -26.09
N GLU A 623 -2.09 30.56 -26.67
CA GLU A 623 -2.92 31.51 -25.96
C GLU A 623 -3.51 30.93 -24.65
N ALA A 624 -3.96 29.65 -24.65
CA ALA A 624 -4.47 28.98 -23.46
C ALA A 624 -3.41 28.53 -22.43
N LEU A 625 -2.20 28.17 -22.86
CA LEU A 625 -1.10 27.68 -22.00
C LEU A 625 -0.09 28.76 -21.59
N THR A 626 -0.02 29.88 -22.30
CA THR A 626 0.84 31.06 -22.00
C THR A 626 0.72 31.46 -20.54
N PRO A 627 -0.51 31.60 -20.00
CA PRO A 627 -0.69 32.07 -18.64
C PRO A 627 -0.14 31.08 -17.60
N PHE A 628 -0.07 29.78 -17.92
CA PHE A 628 0.43 28.74 -17.03
C PHE A 628 1.95 28.60 -17.08
N ARG A 629 2.57 28.72 -18.27
CA ARG A 629 4.04 28.69 -18.40
C ARG A 629 4.71 29.91 -17.75
N GLU A 630 4.19 31.10 -18.05
CA GLU A 630 4.72 32.36 -17.49
C GLU A 630 4.57 32.39 -15.97
N ALA A 631 3.45 31.86 -15.46
CA ALA A 631 3.20 31.62 -14.04
C ALA A 631 4.27 30.76 -13.37
N TYR A 632 4.60 29.61 -13.97
CA TYR A 632 5.54 28.66 -13.43
C TYR A 632 6.98 29.20 -13.42
N GLN A 633 7.43 29.81 -14.53
CA GLN A 633 8.78 30.38 -14.62
C GLN A 633 8.98 31.53 -13.64
N THR A 634 7.96 32.38 -13.48
CA THR A 634 8.00 33.50 -12.54
C THR A 634 8.10 33.02 -11.09
N PHE A 635 7.42 31.93 -10.74
CA PHE A 635 7.51 31.34 -9.40
C PHE A 635 8.83 30.63 -9.13
N GLU A 636 9.33 29.84 -10.08
CA GLU A 636 10.54 29.04 -9.89
C GLU A 636 11.79 29.91 -9.67
N GLN A 637 11.92 31.01 -10.42
CA GLN A 637 13.01 31.98 -10.23
C GLN A 637 12.97 32.63 -8.85
N PHE A 638 11.76 32.89 -8.35
CA PHE A 638 11.54 33.45 -7.02
C PHE A 638 11.89 32.45 -5.90
N ASP A 639 11.47 31.18 -6.03
CA ASP A 639 11.75 30.13 -5.04
C ASP A 639 13.24 29.78 -4.98
N GLN A 640 13.91 29.64 -6.12
CA GLN A 640 15.36 29.35 -6.16
C GLN A 640 16.19 30.46 -5.50
N ALA A 641 15.79 31.73 -5.64
CA ALA A 641 16.46 32.84 -4.98
C ALA A 641 16.26 32.79 -3.45
N LEU A 642 15.04 32.51 -2.98
CA LEU A 642 14.77 32.33 -1.54
C LEU A 642 15.57 31.17 -0.94
N GLN A 643 15.68 30.04 -1.65
CA GLN A 643 16.45 28.87 -1.19
C GLN A 643 17.96 29.13 -1.09
N ARG A 644 18.50 30.05 -1.89
CA ARG A 644 19.90 30.51 -1.78
C ARG A 644 20.12 31.55 -0.69
N GLY A 645 19.06 31.95 0.02
CA GLY A 645 19.11 33.01 1.03
C GLY A 645 19.15 34.42 0.44
N GLU A 646 18.84 34.57 -0.85
CA GLU A 646 18.72 35.88 -1.50
C GLU A 646 17.34 36.48 -1.21
N VAL A 647 17.23 37.81 -1.32
CA VAL A 647 15.93 38.51 -1.25
C VAL A 647 15.53 38.94 -2.67
N PRO A 648 14.83 38.08 -3.44
CA PRO A 648 14.39 38.43 -4.79
C PRO A 648 13.25 39.44 -4.75
N SER A 649 13.11 40.30 -5.76
CA SER A 649 11.91 41.12 -5.90
C SER A 649 10.67 40.23 -5.99
N ALA A 650 9.64 40.55 -5.21
CA ALA A 650 8.38 39.82 -5.16
C ALA A 650 7.31 40.44 -6.07
N ALA A 651 7.56 41.62 -6.65
CA ALA A 651 6.61 42.33 -7.50
C ALA A 651 6.03 41.44 -8.63
N ALA A 652 6.86 40.62 -9.28
CA ALA A 652 6.44 39.76 -10.39
C ALA A 652 5.54 38.59 -9.95
N VAL A 653 5.82 37.95 -8.81
CA VAL A 653 5.02 36.83 -8.28
C VAL A 653 3.77 37.29 -7.55
N LEU A 654 3.80 38.46 -6.91
CA LEU A 654 2.68 39.01 -6.12
C LEU A 654 1.64 39.70 -6.99
N THR A 655 2.00 40.16 -8.18
CA THR A 655 1.06 40.77 -9.15
C THR A 655 0.70 39.82 -10.29
N HIS A 656 1.16 38.56 -10.21
CA HIS A 656 0.96 37.58 -11.27
C HIS A 656 -0.54 37.29 -11.47
N PRO A 657 -1.09 37.22 -12.70
CA PRO A 657 -2.54 37.01 -12.92
C PRO A 657 -3.08 35.67 -12.40
N GLN A 658 -2.25 34.63 -12.33
CA GLN A 658 -2.62 33.30 -11.84
C GLN A 658 -2.59 33.20 -10.31
N THR A 659 -3.72 32.82 -9.70
CA THR A 659 -3.91 32.78 -8.25
C THR A 659 -3.00 31.81 -7.52
N TRP A 660 -2.78 30.62 -8.08
CA TRP A 660 -1.96 29.59 -7.45
C TRP A 660 -0.48 30.02 -7.32
N VAL A 661 0.03 30.88 -8.22
CA VAL A 661 1.38 31.46 -8.15
C VAL A 661 1.50 32.39 -6.95
N ARG A 662 0.53 33.31 -6.82
CA ARG A 662 0.49 34.27 -5.70
C ARG A 662 0.39 33.54 -4.36
N ARG A 663 -0.48 32.54 -4.28
CA ARG A 663 -0.67 31.70 -3.07
C ARG A 663 0.61 30.95 -2.70
N ARG A 664 1.28 30.33 -3.68
CA ARG A 664 2.49 29.55 -3.43
C ARG A 664 3.69 30.45 -3.05
N ALA A 665 3.83 31.62 -3.67
CA ALA A 665 4.85 32.61 -3.33
C ALA A 665 4.68 33.15 -1.91
N LEU A 666 3.44 33.54 -1.54
CA LEU A 666 3.12 33.99 -0.18
C LEU A 666 3.36 32.88 0.85
N HIS A 667 3.02 31.63 0.53
CA HIS A 667 3.31 30.49 1.40
C HIS A 667 4.80 30.27 1.60
N HIS A 668 5.60 30.24 0.53
CA HIS A 668 7.04 30.06 0.67
C HIS A 668 7.68 31.20 1.46
N LEU A 669 7.26 32.46 1.22
CA LEU A 669 7.72 33.61 2.00
C LEU A 669 7.44 33.47 3.51
N MET A 670 6.35 32.81 3.92
CA MET A 670 6.09 32.55 5.35
C MET A 670 7.16 31.65 6.00
N ALA A 671 7.82 30.78 5.22
CA ALA A 671 8.91 29.94 5.67
C ALA A 671 10.28 30.67 5.71
N PHE A 672 10.38 31.88 5.14
CA PHE A 672 11.60 32.69 5.09
C PHE A 672 11.37 34.09 5.71
N PRO A 673 11.34 34.21 7.06
CA PRO A 673 10.93 35.43 7.76
C PRO A 673 11.80 36.66 7.45
N GLU A 674 13.09 36.47 7.18
CA GLU A 674 14.02 37.57 6.84
C GLU A 674 13.78 38.13 5.45
N ALA A 675 13.53 37.26 4.46
CA ALA A 675 13.18 37.69 3.11
C ALA A 675 11.80 38.36 3.08
N ALA A 676 10.82 37.82 3.81
CA ALA A 676 9.50 38.44 3.98
C ALA A 676 9.59 39.86 4.57
N ARG A 677 10.47 40.07 5.57
CA ARG A 677 10.73 41.41 6.14
C ARG A 677 11.34 42.36 5.12
N ALA A 678 12.36 41.93 4.38
CA ALA A 678 13.03 42.77 3.39
C ALA A 678 12.09 43.13 2.20
N LEU A 679 11.13 42.28 1.88
CA LEU A 679 10.15 42.48 0.80
C LEU A 679 8.87 43.22 1.20
N THR A 680 8.79 43.63 2.47
CA THR A 680 7.67 44.39 3.02
C THR A 680 7.25 45.62 2.19
N PRO A 681 8.17 46.43 1.64
CA PRO A 681 7.79 47.57 0.79
C PRO A 681 7.10 47.14 -0.51
N GLU A 682 7.53 46.02 -1.11
CA GLU A 682 6.95 45.47 -2.33
C GLU A 682 5.58 44.83 -2.08
N LEU A 683 5.45 44.08 -0.97
CA LEU A 683 4.18 43.53 -0.48
C LEU A 683 3.14 44.65 -0.22
N SER A 684 3.60 45.79 0.29
CA SER A 684 2.75 46.96 0.56
C SER A 684 2.39 47.76 -0.70
N ALA A 685 3.18 47.64 -1.76
CA ALA A 685 2.97 48.34 -3.03
C ALA A 685 2.06 47.55 -3.99
N ALA A 686 2.05 46.21 -3.88
CA ALA A 686 1.26 45.30 -4.71
C ALA A 686 -0.26 45.40 -4.40
N PRO A 687 -1.16 45.31 -5.40
CA PRO A 687 -2.61 45.38 -5.23
C PRO A 687 -3.21 44.07 -4.68
N LEU A 688 -2.53 43.42 -3.73
CA LEU A 688 -2.92 42.13 -3.14
C LEU A 688 -4.22 42.20 -2.33
N GLY A 689 -4.69 43.41 -2.04
CA GLY A 689 -5.91 43.63 -1.29
C GLY A 689 -7.21 43.53 -2.06
N ASP A 690 -7.14 43.78 -3.36
CA ASP A 690 -8.27 43.68 -4.29
C ASP A 690 -8.23 42.35 -5.05
N ASP A 691 -7.46 41.37 -4.56
CA ASP A 691 -7.27 40.08 -5.21
C ASP A 691 -8.57 39.23 -5.16
N PRO A 692 -9.01 38.60 -6.25
CA PRO A 692 -10.26 37.84 -6.26
C PRO A 692 -10.23 36.60 -5.37
N ASP A 693 -9.05 36.10 -4.99
CA ASP A 693 -8.90 34.95 -4.11
C ASP A 693 -8.75 35.38 -2.65
N GLU A 694 -9.68 34.91 -1.82
CA GLU A 694 -9.75 35.25 -0.40
C GLU A 694 -8.52 34.79 0.39
N GLU A 695 -7.89 33.68 -0.02
CA GLU A 695 -6.73 33.13 0.67
C GLU A 695 -5.44 33.86 0.29
N VAL A 696 -5.30 34.32 -0.96
CA VAL A 696 -4.20 35.21 -1.36
C VAL A 696 -4.27 36.54 -0.62
N ARG A 697 -5.46 37.16 -0.55
CA ARG A 697 -5.68 38.39 0.24
C ARG A 697 -5.28 38.18 1.70
N TYR A 698 -5.67 37.04 2.27
CA TYR A 698 -5.39 36.71 3.66
C TYR A 698 -3.89 36.45 3.91
N GLN A 699 -3.23 35.63 3.09
CA GLN A 699 -1.82 35.28 3.27
C GLN A 699 -0.90 36.49 3.05
N ALA A 700 -1.22 37.36 2.10
CA ALA A 700 -0.52 38.63 1.89
C ALA A 700 -0.63 39.52 3.13
N LEU A 701 -1.84 39.66 3.65
CA LEU A 701 -2.13 40.42 4.85
C LEU A 701 -1.41 39.82 6.07
N GLU A 702 -1.48 38.49 6.23
CA GLU A 702 -0.77 37.76 7.29
C GLU A 702 0.74 37.98 7.23
N LEU A 703 1.36 37.84 6.05
CA LEU A 703 2.78 38.04 5.85
C LEU A 703 3.22 39.48 6.15
N MET A 704 2.48 40.47 5.62
CA MET A 704 2.72 41.90 5.89
C MET A 704 2.65 42.22 7.39
N LEU A 705 1.64 41.68 8.07
CA LEU A 705 1.41 41.97 9.48
C LEU A 705 2.38 41.20 10.41
N THR A 706 2.84 40.01 10.00
CA THR A 706 3.90 39.26 10.70
C THR A 706 5.26 39.94 10.52
N ALA A 707 5.58 40.42 9.31
CA ALA A 707 6.80 41.19 9.04
C ALA A 707 6.85 42.53 9.80
N TRP A 708 5.70 43.16 10.04
CA TRP A 708 5.59 44.45 10.72
C TRP A 708 5.57 44.37 12.26
N ALA A 709 5.17 43.24 12.85
CA ALA A 709 5.07 43.09 14.30
C ALA A 709 6.41 43.28 15.04
N ASP A 710 7.53 43.05 14.34
CA ASP A 710 8.90 43.13 14.84
C ASP A 710 9.76 44.21 14.14
N ALA A 711 9.15 45.14 13.39
CA ALA A 711 9.87 46.16 12.65
C ALA A 711 10.37 47.33 13.54
N PRO A 712 11.56 47.91 13.29
CA PRO A 712 12.08 49.07 14.05
C PRO A 712 11.18 50.31 13.93
N GLU A 713 11.02 51.09 15.01
CA GLU A 713 10.15 52.28 15.09
C GLU A 713 10.43 53.33 13.99
N GLU A 714 11.69 53.47 13.57
CA GLU A 714 12.12 54.39 12.51
C GLU A 714 11.55 54.02 11.13
N MET A 715 11.31 52.72 10.89
CA MET A 715 10.71 52.21 9.65
C MET A 715 9.21 52.49 9.62
N ILE A 716 8.54 52.36 10.76
CA ILE A 716 7.11 52.66 10.96
C ILE A 716 6.85 54.17 10.77
N ALA A 717 7.75 55.02 11.27
CA ALA A 717 7.66 56.48 11.14
C ALA A 717 7.85 56.98 9.69
N ARG A 718 8.69 56.30 8.88
CA ARG A 718 8.92 56.65 7.46
C ARG A 718 7.77 56.28 6.53
N ALA A 719 6.93 55.31 6.89
CA ALA A 719 5.83 54.78 6.08
C ALA A 719 4.56 55.67 6.09
N GLY A 720 4.68 56.93 6.51
CA GLY A 720 3.59 57.86 6.80
C GLY A 720 2.55 58.11 5.67
N SER A 721 1.37 58.57 6.11
CA SER A 721 0.17 59.07 5.41
C SER A 721 -0.48 58.27 4.26
N ASP A 722 0.28 57.57 3.42
CA ASP A 722 -0.24 56.91 2.21
C ASP A 722 -0.72 55.47 2.44
N ILE A 723 -0.34 54.87 3.56
CA ILE A 723 -0.64 53.47 3.89
C ILE A 723 -2.02 53.30 4.54
N VAL A 724 -2.47 54.30 5.31
CA VAL A 724 -3.76 54.25 6.03
C VAL A 724 -4.98 54.20 5.09
N PRO A 725 -5.02 54.94 3.96
CA PRO A 725 -6.14 54.85 3.00
C PRO A 725 -6.20 53.50 2.25
N ARG A 726 -5.05 52.94 1.85
CA ARG A 726 -4.98 51.62 1.18
C ARG A 726 -5.39 50.49 2.09
N ILE A 727 -4.99 50.56 3.36
CA ILE A 727 -5.41 49.60 4.36
C ILE A 727 -6.92 49.74 4.68
N ARG A 728 -7.50 50.96 4.63
CA ARG A 728 -8.96 51.15 4.70
C ARG A 728 -9.70 50.53 3.51
N ALA A 729 -9.17 50.63 2.29
CA ALA A 729 -9.78 50.01 1.11
C ALA A 729 -9.78 48.47 1.20
N LEU A 730 -8.68 47.91 1.69
CA LEU A 730 -8.48 46.50 2.05
C LEU A 730 -9.45 46.00 3.15
N ALA A 731 -9.62 46.80 4.20
CA ALA A 731 -10.53 46.48 5.31
C ALA A 731 -12.01 46.58 4.90
N ALA A 732 -12.35 47.46 3.95
CA ALA A 732 -13.70 47.58 3.41
C ALA A 732 -14.12 46.40 2.50
N GLN A 733 -13.18 45.56 2.05
CA GLN A 733 -13.42 44.37 1.23
C GLN A 733 -13.37 43.04 2.02
N GLY A 734 -13.51 43.11 3.35
CA GLY A 734 -13.71 41.94 4.22
C GLY A 734 -12.44 41.32 4.81
N ALA A 735 -11.30 42.02 4.82
CA ALA A 735 -10.04 41.51 5.37
C ALA A 735 -9.65 42.16 6.73
N ASN A 736 -9.78 41.35 7.79
CA ASN A 736 -9.22 41.47 9.16
C ASN A 736 -8.60 42.80 9.61
N MET A 737 -9.39 43.64 10.29
CA MET A 737 -8.91 44.80 11.10
C MET A 737 -8.02 44.44 12.31
N TRP A 738 -7.86 43.14 12.61
CA TRP A 738 -7.25 42.64 13.84
C TRP A 738 -5.80 43.06 14.07
N ARG A 739 -4.92 42.93 13.07
CA ARG A 739 -3.50 43.29 13.27
C ARG A 739 -3.22 44.77 12.99
N LEU A 740 -4.16 45.48 12.36
CA LEU A 740 -4.17 46.94 12.26
C LEU A 740 -4.33 47.62 13.62
N ALA A 741 -5.27 47.12 14.42
CA ALA A 741 -5.45 47.58 15.81
C ALA A 741 -4.21 47.30 16.68
N ARG A 742 -3.44 46.24 16.36
CA ARG A 742 -2.20 45.90 17.06
C ARG A 742 -1.02 46.79 16.65
N ALA A 743 -0.84 47.04 15.34
CA ALA A 743 0.25 47.87 14.82
C ALA A 743 0.09 49.36 15.16
N ALA A 744 -1.15 49.85 15.23
CA ALA A 744 -1.43 51.24 15.55
C ALA A 744 -1.59 51.53 17.06
N GLY A 745 -1.71 50.50 17.91
CA GLY A 745 -2.12 50.60 19.31
C GLY A 745 -1.06 50.26 20.36
N LYS A 746 0.21 50.04 20.00
CA LYS A 746 1.26 49.77 21.00
C LYS A 746 1.42 50.89 22.05
N PRO A 747 1.30 52.19 21.73
CA PRO A 747 1.33 53.28 22.73
C PRO A 747 0.05 53.42 23.58
N LEU A 748 -1.03 52.72 23.20
CA LEU A 748 -2.33 52.75 23.87
C LEU A 748 -2.45 51.66 24.94
N LEU A 749 -1.71 50.56 24.77
CA LEU A 749 -1.77 49.36 25.60
C LEU A 749 -0.90 49.41 26.86
N ASP A 750 0.15 50.22 26.86
CA ASP A 750 1.07 50.34 27.99
C ASP A 750 0.74 51.51 28.94
N GLY A 751 -0.34 52.25 28.65
CA GLY A 751 -0.76 53.40 29.46
C GLY A 751 0.24 54.56 29.44
N SER A 752 1.17 54.60 28.48
CA SER A 752 2.22 55.63 28.40
C SER A 752 1.72 56.99 27.88
N MET A 753 0.51 57.06 27.31
CA MET A 753 -0.17 58.32 26.99
C MET A 753 -0.71 58.96 28.28
N ALA A 754 0.04 59.91 28.82
CA ALA A 754 -0.41 60.75 29.93
C ALA A 754 -1.70 61.50 29.57
N ALA A 755 -2.62 61.62 30.54
CA ALA A 755 -3.88 62.35 30.38
C ALA A 755 -3.65 63.77 29.80
N GLY A 756 -4.12 64.00 28.57
CA GLY A 756 -4.05 65.30 27.89
C GLY A 756 -3.29 65.34 26.55
N GLN A 757 -2.73 64.23 26.06
CA GLN A 757 -2.14 64.18 24.71
C GLN A 757 -3.14 63.73 23.63
N SER A 758 -3.16 64.41 22.49
CA SER A 758 -4.02 64.05 21.35
C SER A 758 -3.44 62.87 20.57
N PRO A 759 -4.26 61.87 20.17
CA PRO A 759 -3.78 60.73 19.40
C PRO A 759 -3.29 61.15 18.00
N PRO A 760 -2.40 60.35 17.38
CA PRO A 760 -1.86 60.63 16.04
C PRO A 760 -2.98 60.88 15.01
N PRO A 761 -2.78 61.74 13.99
CA PRO A 761 -3.83 62.13 13.05
C PRO A 761 -4.56 60.97 12.37
N GLY A 762 -3.89 59.84 12.14
CA GLY A 762 -4.49 58.63 11.55
C GLY A 762 -5.43 57.84 12.47
N LEU A 763 -5.43 58.11 13.78
CA LEU A 763 -6.14 57.34 14.82
C LEU A 763 -7.25 58.13 15.54
N GLN A 764 -7.43 59.40 15.21
CA GLN A 764 -8.41 60.28 15.87
C GLN A 764 -9.85 59.78 15.72
N ARG A 765 -10.21 59.18 14.57
CA ARG A 765 -11.55 58.60 14.35
C ARG A 765 -11.78 57.34 15.19
N LEU A 766 -10.80 56.41 15.23
CA LEU A 766 -10.89 55.20 16.05
C LEU A 766 -11.02 55.56 17.54
N TRP A 767 -10.31 56.59 17.99
CA TRP A 767 -10.40 57.13 19.35
C TRP A 767 -11.76 57.80 19.65
N ALA A 768 -12.29 58.59 18.73
CA ALA A 768 -13.60 59.22 18.89
C ALA A 768 -14.76 58.19 18.86
N ASP A 769 -14.65 57.16 18.02
CA ASP A 769 -15.62 56.06 17.93
C ASP A 769 -15.53 55.16 19.18
N TRP A 770 -14.34 54.94 19.72
CA TRP A 770 -14.10 54.26 20.99
C TRP A 770 -14.79 54.96 22.17
N GLU A 771 -14.68 56.29 22.27
CA GLU A 771 -15.36 57.07 23.31
C GLU A 771 -16.90 57.02 23.18
N GLN A 772 -17.45 56.66 22.01
CA GLN A 772 -18.90 56.50 21.82
C GLN A 772 -19.42 55.15 22.33
N VAL A 773 -18.59 54.10 22.34
CA VAL A 773 -18.95 52.76 22.84
C VAL A 773 -19.30 52.81 24.33
N ASP A 774 -18.66 53.68 25.12
CA ASP A 774 -18.94 53.87 26.55
C ASP A 774 -20.21 54.69 26.83
N ARG A 775 -20.75 55.39 25.82
CA ARG A 775 -21.86 56.34 25.99
C ARG A 775 -23.20 55.82 25.47
N ARG A 776 -23.24 54.67 24.79
CA ARG A 776 -24.42 54.13 24.10
C ARG A 776 -24.50 52.60 24.19
N ASP A 777 -25.69 52.03 23.97
CA ASP A 777 -25.83 50.59 23.75
C ASP A 777 -25.15 50.20 22.42
N TRP A 778 -24.22 49.25 22.48
CA TRP A 778 -23.43 48.81 21.33
C TRP A 778 -24.28 48.18 20.23
N ARG A 779 -25.44 47.61 20.56
CA ARG A 779 -26.38 47.05 19.57
C ARG A 779 -27.04 48.15 18.75
N GLU A 780 -27.39 49.27 19.38
CA GLU A 780 -27.92 50.45 18.68
C GLU A 780 -26.85 51.08 17.79
N TRP A 781 -25.61 51.19 18.28
CA TRP A 781 -24.50 51.76 17.50
C TRP A 781 -24.13 50.93 16.28
N LEU A 782 -24.22 49.61 16.37
CA LEU A 782 -24.06 48.70 15.23
C LEU A 782 -25.24 48.80 14.26
N GLY A 783 -26.47 48.94 14.77
CA GLY A 783 -27.69 49.08 13.95
C GLY A 783 -27.79 50.38 13.17
N GLU A 784 -27.08 51.43 13.60
CA GLU A 784 -26.97 52.72 12.89
C GLU A 784 -25.92 52.72 11.77
N ALA A 785 -25.30 51.58 11.47
CA ALA A 785 -24.30 51.50 10.41
C ALA A 785 -24.95 51.68 9.01
N PRO A 786 -24.41 52.58 8.16
CA PRO A 786 -24.97 52.86 6.84
C PRO A 786 -24.77 51.72 5.82
N ASP A 787 -23.79 50.83 6.04
CA ASP A 787 -23.50 49.67 5.21
C ASP A 787 -22.82 48.54 6.00
N ALA A 788 -22.67 47.37 5.36
CA ALA A 788 -22.12 46.17 5.98
C ALA A 788 -20.63 46.31 6.38
N ALA A 789 -19.85 47.10 5.65
CA ALA A 789 -18.43 47.31 5.94
C ALA A 789 -18.24 48.20 7.17
N GLU A 790 -19.05 49.23 7.33
CA GLU A 790 -19.06 50.09 8.51
C GLU A 790 -19.66 49.34 9.72
N ALA A 791 -20.63 48.44 9.52
CA ALA A 791 -21.14 47.56 10.58
C ALA A 791 -20.06 46.59 11.09
N GLU A 792 -19.29 46.01 10.17
CA GLU A 792 -18.16 45.13 10.47
C GLU A 792 -17.02 45.89 11.19
N TYR A 793 -16.68 47.09 10.73
CA TYR A 793 -15.71 47.98 11.40
C TYR A 793 -16.12 48.29 12.84
N ARG A 794 -17.37 48.71 13.06
CA ARG A 794 -17.89 49.00 14.41
C ARG A 794 -17.93 47.76 15.29
N ALA A 795 -18.25 46.60 14.74
CA ALA A 795 -18.22 45.32 15.46
C ALA A 795 -16.80 44.99 15.94
N LEU A 796 -15.77 45.27 15.12
CA LEU A 796 -14.37 45.04 15.48
C LEU A 796 -13.86 46.04 16.53
N VAL A 797 -14.37 47.29 16.52
CA VAL A 797 -14.12 48.28 17.58
C VAL A 797 -14.74 47.83 18.91
N CYS A 798 -16.00 47.37 18.89
CA CYS A 798 -16.65 46.79 20.08
C CYS A 798 -15.93 45.53 20.58
N ALA A 799 -15.49 44.66 19.69
CA ALA A 799 -14.73 43.45 20.01
C ALA A 799 -13.41 43.77 20.73
N ARG A 800 -12.80 44.93 20.47
CA ARG A 800 -11.59 45.33 21.18
C ARG A 800 -11.87 45.81 22.60
N ARG A 801 -12.95 46.59 22.79
CA ARG A 801 -13.41 47.07 24.12
C ARG A 801 -13.82 45.91 25.04
N ALA A 802 -14.40 44.85 24.49
CA ALA A 802 -14.83 43.66 25.25
C ALA A 802 -13.66 42.98 25.98
N PHE A 803 -12.43 43.18 25.51
CA PHE A 803 -11.24 42.53 26.07
C PHE A 803 -10.45 43.41 27.05
N GLU A 804 -11.00 44.58 27.44
CA GLU A 804 -10.46 45.41 28.52
C GLU A 804 -10.98 45.00 29.92
N PRO A 805 -10.31 45.40 31.02
CA PRO A 805 -10.59 44.88 32.36
C PRO A 805 -11.84 45.44 33.05
N HIS A 806 -12.57 46.39 32.45
CA HIS A 806 -13.46 47.31 33.19
C HIS A 806 -14.96 46.95 33.20
N ASP A 807 -15.47 46.12 32.28
CA ASP A 807 -16.89 45.67 32.28
C ASP A 807 -17.05 44.22 31.78
N PRO A 808 -17.08 43.23 32.70
CA PRO A 808 -17.15 41.81 32.33
C PRO A 808 -18.48 41.37 31.71
N ALA A 809 -19.60 42.01 32.08
CA ALA A 809 -20.92 41.61 31.62
C ALA A 809 -21.17 42.04 30.18
N TRP A 810 -20.72 43.25 29.83
CA TRP A 810 -20.73 43.77 28.47
C TRP A 810 -19.87 42.91 27.53
N ALA A 811 -18.67 42.53 28.00
CA ALA A 811 -17.73 41.71 27.26
C ALA A 811 -18.28 40.34 26.87
N VAL A 812 -18.93 39.65 27.81
CA VAL A 812 -19.53 38.33 27.57
C VAL A 812 -20.68 38.45 26.56
N ALA A 813 -21.59 39.41 26.76
CA ALA A 813 -22.74 39.61 25.89
C ALA A 813 -22.35 40.00 24.45
N PHE A 814 -21.29 40.79 24.28
CA PHE A 814 -20.76 41.14 22.96
C PHE A 814 -20.07 39.92 22.30
N THR A 815 -19.27 39.18 23.05
CA THR A 815 -18.51 38.02 22.55
C THR A 815 -19.45 36.92 22.04
N GLU A 816 -20.53 36.63 22.76
CA GLU A 816 -21.56 35.67 22.33
C GLU A 816 -22.25 36.12 21.04
N TRP A 817 -22.61 37.39 20.94
CA TRP A 817 -23.21 37.95 19.73
C TRP A 817 -22.25 37.89 18.54
N ALA A 818 -20.98 38.23 18.76
CA ALA A 818 -19.97 38.29 17.70
C ALA A 818 -19.63 36.89 17.14
N LEU A 819 -19.62 35.86 17.98
CA LEU A 819 -19.44 34.46 17.56
C LEU A 819 -20.66 33.92 16.77
N GLY A 820 -21.85 34.52 16.97
CA GLY A 820 -23.05 34.25 16.20
C GLY A 820 -23.26 35.13 14.96
N CYS A 821 -22.35 36.06 14.67
CA CYS A 821 -22.48 37.00 13.55
C CYS A 821 -22.29 36.31 12.18
N GLU A 822 -23.06 36.69 11.16
CA GLU A 822 -22.90 36.13 9.80
C GLU A 822 -21.51 36.44 9.21
N ALA A 823 -20.93 37.59 9.56
CA ALA A 823 -19.60 38.00 9.13
C ALA A 823 -18.51 37.06 9.69
N VAL A 824 -17.91 36.27 8.81
CA VAL A 824 -16.87 35.28 9.13
C VAL A 824 -15.62 35.94 9.74
N SER A 825 -15.28 37.14 9.27
CA SER A 825 -14.16 37.97 9.76
C SER A 825 -14.31 38.37 11.24
N VAL A 826 -15.53 38.74 11.68
CA VAL A 826 -15.83 39.07 13.08
C VAL A 826 -15.69 37.84 13.97
N ARG A 827 -16.19 36.68 13.51
CA ARG A 827 -16.06 35.41 14.23
C ARG A 827 -14.60 34.97 14.37
N ILE A 828 -13.82 35.04 13.28
CA ILE A 828 -12.37 34.76 13.27
C ILE A 828 -11.65 35.67 14.28
N PHE A 829 -11.93 36.99 14.25
CA PHE A 829 -11.29 37.97 15.14
C PHE A 829 -11.54 37.64 16.62
N VAL A 830 -12.80 37.41 16.97
CA VAL A 830 -13.19 37.17 18.37
C VAL A 830 -12.62 35.84 18.86
N LEU A 831 -12.64 34.80 18.03
CA LEU A 831 -12.09 33.48 18.39
C LEU A 831 -10.56 33.50 18.57
N ASP A 832 -9.81 34.22 17.71
CA ASP A 832 -8.35 34.38 17.90
C ASP A 832 -8.00 35.26 19.11
N MET A 833 -8.82 36.27 19.43
CA MET A 833 -8.67 37.08 20.64
C MET A 833 -8.91 36.26 21.90
N LEU A 834 -9.96 35.44 21.92
CA LEU A 834 -10.23 34.50 23.00
C LEU A 834 -9.05 33.56 23.22
N ARG A 835 -8.45 33.05 22.13
CA ARG A 835 -7.28 32.16 22.18
C ARG A 835 -6.07 32.83 22.79
N ARG A 836 -5.75 34.06 22.36
CA ARG A 836 -4.56 34.78 22.83
C ARG A 836 -4.68 35.30 24.25
N THR A 837 -5.89 35.66 24.67
CA THR A 837 -6.15 36.13 26.04
C THR A 837 -6.45 34.99 27.01
N ALA A 838 -6.55 33.75 26.50
CA ALA A 838 -6.90 32.56 27.25
C ALA A 838 -8.15 32.76 28.12
N ARG A 839 -9.14 33.53 27.64
CA ARG A 839 -10.38 33.79 28.37
C ARG A 839 -11.29 32.55 28.26
N PRO A 840 -11.58 31.86 29.38
CA PRO A 840 -12.41 30.65 29.37
C PRO A 840 -13.90 31.00 29.19
N GLY A 841 -14.71 30.01 28.80
CA GLY A 841 -16.17 30.11 28.80
C GLY A 841 -16.84 30.26 27.43
N HIS A 842 -16.08 30.14 26.33
CA HIS A 842 -16.60 30.24 24.96
C HIS A 842 -16.36 28.97 24.13
N ASP A 843 -16.15 27.84 24.82
CA ASP A 843 -15.70 26.60 24.20
C ASP A 843 -16.77 25.98 23.32
N GLU A 844 -18.06 26.10 23.68
CA GLU A 844 -19.17 25.62 22.84
C GLU A 844 -19.23 26.33 21.48
N ALA A 845 -18.95 27.64 21.44
CA ALA A 845 -18.90 28.39 20.19
C ALA A 845 -17.71 27.98 19.33
N ALA A 846 -16.54 27.74 19.95
CA ALA A 846 -15.37 27.21 19.26
C ALA A 846 -15.62 25.79 18.70
N LEU A 847 -16.27 24.91 19.47
CA LEU A 847 -16.66 23.58 19.02
C LEU A 847 -17.68 23.62 17.88
N ALA A 848 -18.66 24.53 17.92
CA ALA A 848 -19.59 24.75 16.80
C ALA A 848 -18.86 25.19 15.53
N HIS A 849 -17.78 25.96 15.68
CA HIS A 849 -16.95 26.41 14.57
C HIS A 849 -16.03 25.32 14.00
N LEU A 850 -15.66 24.29 14.77
CA LEU A 850 -14.99 23.09 14.23
C LEU A 850 -15.84 22.30 13.24
N ALA A 851 -17.17 22.43 13.29
CA ALA A 851 -18.09 21.80 12.33
C ALA A 851 -18.41 22.71 11.12
N HIS A 852 -17.82 23.91 11.02
CA HIS A 852 -18.15 24.91 10.01
C HIS A 852 -17.39 24.70 8.70
N GLY A 853 -18.00 25.01 7.55
CA GLY A 853 -17.42 24.78 6.22
C GLY A 853 -16.17 25.62 5.86
N VAL A 854 -15.72 26.53 6.73
CA VAL A 854 -14.59 27.44 6.45
C VAL A 854 -13.34 26.95 7.20
N PRO A 855 -12.28 26.48 6.51
CA PRO A 855 -11.11 25.85 7.15
C PRO A 855 -10.38 26.72 8.17
N MET A 856 -10.26 28.03 7.91
CA MET A 856 -9.58 28.95 8.83
C MET A 856 -10.27 29.05 10.20
N LEU A 857 -11.60 29.03 10.21
CA LEU A 857 -12.40 29.08 11.44
C LEU A 857 -12.18 27.81 12.26
N ARG A 858 -12.16 26.65 11.61
CA ARG A 858 -11.85 25.35 12.22
C ARG A 858 -10.43 25.33 12.77
N ARG A 859 -9.46 25.84 12.01
CA ARG A 859 -8.06 25.96 12.43
C ARG A 859 -7.92 26.75 13.73
N ILE A 860 -8.49 27.96 13.78
CA ILE A 860 -8.39 28.84 14.96
C ILE A 860 -9.17 28.25 16.14
N ALA A 861 -10.29 27.57 15.88
CA ALA A 861 -11.02 26.83 16.89
C ALA A 861 -10.17 25.70 17.51
N CYS A 862 -9.46 24.90 16.70
CA CYS A 862 -8.52 23.89 17.21
C CYS A 862 -7.49 24.52 18.15
N GLN A 863 -6.92 25.65 17.74
CA GLN A 863 -5.88 26.33 18.51
C GLN A 863 -6.42 26.99 19.79
N TYR A 864 -7.64 27.53 19.76
CA TYR A 864 -8.34 28.05 20.95
C TYR A 864 -8.58 26.94 21.98
N LEU A 865 -9.17 25.84 21.53
CA LEU A 865 -9.52 24.71 22.39
C LEU A 865 -8.27 24.04 22.99
N GLY A 866 -7.19 23.92 22.20
CA GLY A 866 -5.90 23.43 22.69
C GLY A 866 -5.22 24.37 23.68
N ALA A 867 -5.24 25.68 23.42
CA ALA A 867 -4.63 26.68 24.30
C ALA A 867 -5.40 26.86 25.63
N GLY A 868 -6.71 26.59 25.64
CA GLY A 868 -7.55 26.63 26.83
C GLY A 868 -7.19 25.57 27.88
N GLY A 869 -6.43 24.53 27.50
CA GLY A 869 -5.97 23.51 28.43
C GLY A 869 -7.06 22.54 28.91
N ASP A 870 -8.30 22.68 28.42
CA ASP A 870 -9.42 21.85 28.84
C ASP A 870 -9.47 20.55 28.04
N ARG A 871 -9.17 19.44 28.72
CA ARG A 871 -9.08 18.10 28.15
C ARG A 871 -10.43 17.55 27.65
N ARG A 872 -11.56 18.17 28.01
CA ARG A 872 -12.89 17.76 27.49
C ARG A 872 -13.03 17.89 25.98
N HIS A 873 -12.15 18.68 25.33
CA HIS A 873 -12.16 18.90 23.89
C HIS A 873 -11.24 17.94 23.11
N GLU A 874 -10.53 17.05 23.79
CA GLU A 874 -9.57 16.14 23.16
C GLU A 874 -10.21 15.25 22.09
N HIS A 875 -11.46 14.86 22.27
CA HIS A 875 -12.15 13.99 21.33
C HIS A 875 -12.53 14.71 20.03
N GLU A 876 -13.01 15.95 20.12
CA GLU A 876 -13.33 16.78 18.97
C GLU A 876 -12.08 17.22 18.22
N LEU A 877 -11.00 17.52 18.95
CA LEU A 877 -9.68 17.75 18.36
C LEU A 877 -9.14 16.48 17.68
N ALA A 878 -9.34 15.30 18.26
CA ALA A 878 -8.95 14.03 17.64
C ALA A 878 -9.74 13.73 16.36
N ARG A 879 -11.02 14.12 16.28
CA ARG A 879 -11.78 14.03 15.01
C ARG A 879 -11.24 14.99 13.96
N ALA A 880 -10.84 16.20 14.37
CA ALA A 880 -10.27 17.20 13.46
C ALA A 880 -8.91 16.77 12.87
N LEU A 881 -8.26 15.72 13.37
CA LEU A 881 -7.10 15.10 12.70
C LEU A 881 -7.42 14.48 11.34
N GLY A 882 -8.69 14.11 11.11
CA GLY A 882 -9.19 13.58 9.84
C GLY A 882 -9.82 14.65 8.94
N ASP A 883 -9.58 15.93 9.21
CA ASP A 883 -10.14 17.02 8.40
C ASP A 883 -9.54 16.98 6.98
N ALA A 884 -10.37 17.29 5.97
CA ALA A 884 -9.95 17.34 4.57
C ALA A 884 -8.98 18.50 4.31
N ASP A 885 -8.96 19.51 5.17
CA ASP A 885 -7.98 20.58 5.16
C ASP A 885 -6.78 20.23 6.06
N MET A 886 -5.62 20.06 5.43
CA MET A 886 -4.38 19.67 6.08
C MET A 886 -3.98 20.59 7.25
N TRP A 887 -4.29 21.89 7.18
CA TRP A 887 -3.90 22.86 8.21
C TRP A 887 -4.76 22.77 9.47
N VAL A 888 -6.01 22.32 9.31
CA VAL A 888 -6.90 22.00 10.43
C VAL A 888 -6.39 20.74 11.13
N SER A 889 -6.03 19.71 10.37
CA SER A 889 -5.47 18.47 10.90
C SER A 889 -4.14 18.69 11.63
N GLU A 890 -3.24 19.51 11.09
CA GLU A 890 -2.01 19.91 11.79
C GLU A 890 -2.30 20.73 13.06
N SER A 891 -3.29 21.63 13.01
CA SER A 891 -3.63 22.45 14.17
C SER A 891 -4.29 21.66 15.29
N ALA A 892 -5.07 20.64 14.94
CA ALA A 892 -5.61 19.67 15.85
C ALA A 892 -4.49 18.81 16.49
N ALA A 893 -3.49 18.39 15.72
CA ALA A 893 -2.35 17.63 16.23
C ALA A 893 -1.52 18.43 17.23
N ALA A 894 -1.23 19.69 16.93
CA ALA A 894 -0.53 20.58 17.86
C ALA A 894 -1.36 20.88 19.11
N ALA A 895 -2.67 21.11 18.97
CA ALA A 895 -3.59 21.33 20.08
C ALA A 895 -3.62 20.12 21.03
N LEU A 896 -3.68 18.90 20.49
CA LEU A 896 -3.58 17.66 21.28
C LEU A 896 -2.23 17.51 21.97
N GLY A 897 -1.14 17.91 21.31
CA GLY A 897 0.19 17.98 21.92
C GLY A 897 0.27 18.95 23.10
N TRP A 898 -0.34 20.14 22.98
CA TRP A 898 -0.40 21.14 24.07
C TRP A 898 -1.23 20.66 25.26
N LEU A 899 -2.32 19.95 25.00
CA LEU A 899 -3.12 19.29 26.03
C LEU A 899 -2.39 18.10 26.68
N ARG A 900 -1.19 17.75 26.17
CA ARG A 900 -0.44 16.54 26.52
C ARG A 900 -1.29 15.29 26.37
N SER A 901 -2.21 15.30 25.41
CA SER A 901 -3.17 14.23 25.20
C SER A 901 -2.42 12.97 24.75
N PRO A 902 -2.60 11.83 25.45
CA PRO A 902 -2.08 10.54 25.03
C PRO A 902 -2.59 10.10 23.65
N LEU A 903 -3.69 10.67 23.16
CA LEU A 903 -4.20 10.40 21.81
C LEU A 903 -3.23 10.84 20.71
N VAL A 904 -2.37 11.84 20.99
CA VAL A 904 -1.30 12.25 20.07
C VAL A 904 -0.28 11.13 19.85
N LEU A 905 -0.20 10.15 20.77
CA LEU A 905 0.68 8.99 20.64
C LEU A 905 0.24 8.02 19.53
N ARG A 906 -1.03 8.03 19.10
CA ARG A 906 -1.45 7.27 17.91
C ARG A 906 -0.83 7.82 16.62
N LEU A 907 -0.57 9.13 16.57
CA LEU A 907 0.21 9.79 15.51
C LEU A 907 1.71 9.55 15.68
N LEU A 908 2.24 9.63 16.91
CA LEU A 908 3.67 9.40 17.20
C LEU A 908 4.08 7.91 17.04
N GLY A 909 3.18 6.96 17.30
CA GLY A 909 3.44 5.54 17.34
C GLY A 909 3.55 4.84 15.97
N THR A 910 3.10 5.50 14.88
CA THR A 910 3.19 4.91 13.54
C THR A 910 4.25 5.52 12.63
N LYS A 911 4.70 6.77 12.84
CA LYS A 911 5.71 7.42 11.97
C LYS A 911 6.44 8.58 12.63
N PHE A 912 7.26 8.33 13.65
CA PHE A 912 8.11 9.38 14.21
C PHE A 912 9.59 9.00 14.22
N GLU A 913 10.22 9.11 13.05
CA GLU A 913 11.67 9.21 12.96
C GLU A 913 12.14 10.63 13.35
N PRO A 914 13.29 10.79 14.01
CA PRO A 914 13.86 12.11 14.33
C PRO A 914 14.01 13.05 13.12
N ARG A 915 14.16 12.50 11.91
CA ARG A 915 14.25 13.25 10.65
C ARG A 915 12.92 13.80 10.15
N VAL A 916 11.80 13.16 10.50
CA VAL A 916 10.44 13.63 10.19
C VAL A 916 10.08 14.77 11.14
N TYR A 917 10.37 14.63 12.43
CA TYR A 917 10.18 15.70 13.42
C TYR A 917 10.89 16.99 13.02
N ALA A 918 12.16 16.91 12.57
CA ALA A 918 12.94 18.06 12.13
C ALA A 918 12.38 18.78 10.88
N ARG A 919 11.48 18.12 10.13
CA ARG A 919 10.80 18.66 8.94
C ARG A 919 9.38 19.17 9.23
N LEU A 920 8.83 18.90 10.42
CA LEU A 920 7.56 19.47 10.84
C LEU A 920 7.70 20.98 11.04
N SER A 921 6.61 21.73 10.93
CA SER A 921 6.62 23.15 11.25
C SER A 921 7.13 23.36 12.69
N PRO A 922 7.95 24.40 12.97
CA PRO A 922 8.49 24.64 14.32
C PRO A 922 7.41 24.70 15.40
N TRP A 923 6.22 25.15 15.01
CA TRP A 923 5.02 25.20 15.85
C TRP A 923 4.49 23.82 16.25
N LEU A 924 4.44 22.87 15.30
CA LEU A 924 4.05 21.48 15.58
C LEU A 924 5.13 20.74 16.38
N GLN A 925 6.40 21.08 16.16
CA GLN A 925 7.52 20.57 16.97
C GLN A 925 7.38 21.00 18.43
N GLU A 926 7.10 22.28 18.68
CA GLU A 926 6.89 22.84 20.02
C GLU A 926 5.72 22.17 20.75
N GLY A 927 4.61 21.90 20.04
CA GLY A 927 3.46 21.20 20.61
C GLY A 927 3.71 19.75 21.00
N LEU A 928 4.64 19.05 20.31
CA LEU A 928 4.91 17.62 20.51
C LEU A 928 6.12 17.32 21.41
N ALA A 929 6.91 18.34 21.77
CA ALA A 929 8.18 18.18 22.49
C ALA A 929 8.02 17.50 23.87
N GLY A 930 6.96 17.85 24.62
CA GLY A 930 6.70 17.30 25.95
C GLY A 930 6.26 15.83 25.95
N CYS A 931 5.61 15.36 24.89
CA CYS A 931 5.17 13.97 24.76
C CYS A 931 6.32 13.04 24.33
N ARG A 932 7.26 13.55 23.53
CA ARG A 932 8.40 12.79 23.00
C ARG A 932 9.39 12.37 24.09
N GLU A 933 9.72 13.27 25.01
CA GLU A 933 10.67 12.99 26.09
C GLU A 933 10.16 11.89 27.03
N THR A 934 8.87 11.93 27.39
CA THR A 934 8.22 10.88 28.19
C THR A 934 8.20 9.55 27.44
N TYR A 935 7.87 9.56 26.14
CA TYR A 935 7.87 8.36 25.30
C TYR A 935 9.26 7.70 25.20
N ASP A 936 10.31 8.48 24.97
CA ASP A 936 11.69 7.98 24.81
C ASP A 936 12.24 7.35 26.11
N ARG A 937 11.98 7.98 27.28
CA ARG A 937 12.39 7.44 28.59
C ARG A 937 11.72 6.11 28.91
N MET A 938 10.49 5.91 28.44
CA MET A 938 9.70 4.72 28.78
C MET A 938 9.98 3.54 27.84
N ASN A 939 10.27 3.82 26.56
CA ASN A 939 10.84 2.82 25.65
C ASN A 939 12.20 2.29 26.13
N ALA A 940 12.97 3.08 26.89
CA ALA A 940 14.21 2.61 27.50
C ALA A 940 13.99 1.54 28.59
N MET A 941 12.77 1.40 29.13
CA MET A 941 12.41 0.40 30.15
C MET A 941 11.93 -0.93 29.56
N THR A 942 11.84 -1.05 28.23
CA THR A 942 11.44 -2.29 27.54
C THR A 942 12.28 -3.53 27.91
N PRO A 943 13.60 -3.45 28.22
CA PRO A 943 14.36 -4.58 28.72
C PRO A 943 13.85 -5.11 30.07
N ALA A 944 13.46 -4.23 31.00
CA ALA A 944 12.93 -4.59 32.33
C ALA A 944 11.55 -5.27 32.25
N MET A 945 10.74 -4.88 31.26
CA MET A 945 9.46 -5.56 30.95
C MET A 945 9.65 -7.01 30.52
N ARG A 946 10.77 -7.32 29.85
CA ARG A 946 11.08 -8.68 29.35
C ARG A 946 11.79 -9.55 30.38
N SER A 947 12.45 -8.97 31.38
CA SER A 947 13.06 -9.70 32.49
C SER A 947 12.05 -10.05 33.60
N GLY A 948 10.80 -9.56 33.50
CA GLY A 948 9.75 -9.83 34.50
C GLY A 948 9.99 -9.10 35.82
N GLU A 949 10.65 -7.95 35.81
CA GLU A 949 10.89 -7.12 37.00
C GLU A 949 9.62 -6.36 37.41
N VAL A 950 8.57 -7.11 37.77
CA VAL A 950 7.21 -6.59 38.05
C VAL A 950 7.22 -5.55 39.16
N ASP A 951 8.06 -5.71 40.18
CA ASP A 951 8.16 -4.77 41.31
C ASP A 951 8.74 -3.41 40.89
N LEU A 952 9.73 -3.41 39.99
CA LEU A 952 10.35 -2.19 39.46
C LEU A 952 9.37 -1.43 38.56
N LEU A 953 8.64 -2.16 37.70
CA LEU A 953 7.67 -1.58 36.77
C LEU A 953 6.43 -1.06 37.49
N SER A 954 5.96 -1.77 38.52
CA SER A 954 4.84 -1.31 39.35
C SER A 954 5.21 -0.06 40.14
N ALA A 955 6.42 -0.01 40.73
CA ALA A 955 6.90 1.20 41.39
C ALA A 955 7.06 2.39 40.42
N ALA A 956 7.50 2.14 39.19
CA ALA A 956 7.59 3.18 38.15
C ALA A 956 6.21 3.65 37.67
N PHE A 957 5.24 2.76 37.57
CA PHE A 957 3.85 3.08 37.22
C PHE A 957 3.18 3.92 38.30
N GLU A 958 3.37 3.57 39.58
CA GLU A 958 2.83 4.36 40.71
C GLU A 958 3.44 5.77 40.81
N GLN A 959 4.69 5.93 40.38
CA GLN A 959 5.39 7.22 40.39
C GLN A 959 5.15 8.07 39.14
N ALA A 960 4.58 7.49 38.08
CA ALA A 960 4.35 8.18 36.81
C ALA A 960 3.04 8.99 36.83
N ASP A 961 3.03 10.12 36.11
CA ASP A 961 1.82 10.85 35.79
C ASP A 961 0.95 10.07 34.77
N ALA A 962 -0.28 10.55 34.50
CA ALA A 962 -1.23 9.86 33.63
C ALA A 962 -0.65 9.52 32.25
N LEU A 963 0.07 10.47 31.65
CA LEU A 963 0.74 10.30 30.35
C LEU A 963 1.83 9.23 30.43
N GLY A 964 2.63 9.23 31.49
CA GLY A 964 3.63 8.20 31.73
C GLY A 964 2.99 6.83 31.90
N ARG A 965 1.94 6.71 32.73
CA ARG A 965 1.23 5.44 32.93
C ARG A 965 0.64 4.90 31.63
N ALA A 966 0.06 5.75 30.79
CA ALA A 966 -0.46 5.38 29.46
C ALA A 966 0.67 4.93 28.51
N CYS A 967 1.81 5.64 28.50
CA CYS A 967 2.99 5.23 27.74
C CYS A 967 3.54 3.88 28.22
N LEU A 968 3.41 3.56 29.52
CA LEU A 968 3.87 2.28 30.06
C LEU A 968 2.96 1.17 29.55
N MET A 969 1.65 1.40 29.53
CA MET A 969 0.68 0.44 28.99
C MET A 969 0.83 0.25 27.48
N ASP A 970 1.11 1.31 26.72
CA ASP A 970 1.43 1.24 25.29
C ASP A 970 2.75 0.48 25.02
N ALA A 971 3.75 0.66 25.87
CA ALA A 971 4.96 -0.16 25.83
C ALA A 971 4.68 -1.63 26.15
N VAL A 972 3.81 -1.93 27.12
CA VAL A 972 3.32 -3.29 27.44
C VAL A 972 2.53 -3.88 26.27
N ALA A 973 1.74 -3.07 25.56
CA ALA A 973 1.02 -3.46 24.35
C ALA A 973 1.98 -3.82 23.21
N ARG A 974 3.00 -2.99 22.95
CA ARG A 974 4.05 -3.23 21.96
C ARG A 974 4.91 -4.45 22.27
N SER A 975 5.23 -4.68 23.55
CA SER A 975 6.00 -5.86 23.96
C SER A 975 5.13 -7.13 24.04
N ARG A 976 3.80 -6.99 24.03
CA ARG A 976 2.80 -8.06 24.23
C ARG A 976 2.98 -8.83 25.54
N THR A 977 3.54 -8.18 26.57
CA THR A 977 3.84 -8.81 27.87
C THR A 977 2.73 -8.64 28.90
N ALA A 978 1.52 -8.23 28.50
CA ALA A 978 0.41 -7.94 29.41
C ALA A 978 0.12 -9.08 30.41
N SER A 979 0.19 -10.34 29.98
CA SER A 979 0.02 -11.50 30.86
C SER A 979 1.23 -11.73 31.81
N GLU A 980 2.44 -11.39 31.40
CA GLU A 980 3.68 -11.53 32.19
C GLU A 980 3.77 -10.46 33.28
N VAL A 981 3.22 -9.27 33.01
CA VAL A 981 3.06 -8.17 33.97
C VAL A 981 1.60 -7.98 34.39
N ALA A 982 0.85 -9.08 34.55
CA ALA A 982 -0.60 -9.03 34.79
C ALA A 982 -1.03 -8.18 35.99
N GLY A 983 -0.19 -8.05 37.02
CA GLY A 983 -0.43 -7.13 38.13
C GLY A 983 -0.46 -5.66 37.67
N LEU A 984 0.55 -5.25 36.90
CA LEU A 984 0.66 -3.92 36.31
C LEU A 984 -0.45 -3.65 35.28
N THR A 985 -0.79 -4.63 34.44
CA THR A 985 -1.88 -4.49 33.47
C THR A 985 -3.23 -4.32 34.16
N ARG A 986 -3.50 -5.05 35.26
CA ARG A 986 -4.72 -4.83 36.05
C ARG A 986 -4.74 -3.46 36.73
N LEU A 987 -3.59 -2.96 37.18
CA LEU A 987 -3.48 -1.58 37.67
C LEU A 987 -3.84 -0.57 36.57
N GLY A 988 -3.37 -0.78 35.33
CA GLY A 988 -3.72 0.05 34.18
C GLY A 988 -5.20 -0.01 33.78
N LEU A 989 -5.81 -1.20 33.80
CA LEU A 989 -7.25 -1.35 33.54
C LEU A 989 -8.11 -0.65 34.61
N GLY A 990 -7.65 -0.63 35.87
CA GLY A 990 -8.33 0.01 36.99
C GLY A 990 -7.92 1.46 37.26
N ASP A 991 -7.13 2.08 36.37
CA ASP A 991 -6.57 3.43 36.59
C ASP A 991 -7.68 4.49 36.61
N ALA A 992 -7.48 5.56 37.40
CA ALA A 992 -8.44 6.66 37.48
C ALA A 992 -8.55 7.44 36.15
N GLU A 993 -7.48 7.47 35.36
CA GLU A 993 -7.38 8.24 34.12
C GLU A 993 -7.77 7.39 32.90
N GLU A 994 -8.63 7.93 32.04
CA GLU A 994 -9.28 7.17 30.96
C GLU A 994 -8.29 6.67 29.90
N GLU A 995 -7.23 7.41 29.65
CA GLU A 995 -6.26 7.12 28.60
C GLU A 995 -5.32 6.00 29.01
N VAL A 996 -5.06 5.87 30.31
CA VAL A 996 -4.33 4.74 30.88
C VAL A 996 -5.18 3.47 30.75
N ARG A 997 -6.49 3.56 31.03
CA ARG A 997 -7.43 2.44 30.82
C ARG A 997 -7.53 2.05 29.35
N LEU A 998 -7.56 3.01 28.42
CA LEU A 998 -7.55 2.75 26.98
C LEU A 998 -6.26 2.07 26.52
N ALA A 999 -5.10 2.57 26.95
CA ALA A 999 -3.81 1.96 26.64
C ALA A 999 -3.68 0.56 27.25
N ALA A 1000 -4.23 0.33 28.45
CA ALA A 1000 -4.29 -0.98 29.07
C ALA A 1000 -5.25 -1.93 28.33
N LEU A 1001 -6.39 -1.44 27.84
CA LEU A 1001 -7.30 -2.21 26.97
C LEU A 1001 -6.63 -2.58 25.65
N ASP A 1002 -5.85 -1.68 25.06
CA ASP A 1002 -5.02 -1.95 23.88
C ASP A 1002 -3.94 -3.01 24.20
N ALA A 1003 -3.30 -2.94 25.37
CA ALA A 1003 -2.33 -3.93 25.82
C ALA A 1003 -2.94 -5.33 26.01
N VAL A 1004 -4.13 -5.38 26.61
CA VAL A 1004 -4.89 -6.62 26.81
C VAL A 1004 -5.39 -7.16 25.47
N ALA A 1005 -5.89 -6.30 24.58
CA ALA A 1005 -6.30 -6.69 23.23
C ALA A 1005 -5.12 -7.23 22.39
N ALA A 1006 -3.95 -6.60 22.46
CA ALA A 1006 -2.74 -7.05 21.78
C ALA A 1006 -2.22 -8.41 22.30
N SER A 1007 -2.49 -8.72 23.57
CA SER A 1007 -2.15 -10.03 24.16
C SER A 1007 -3.12 -11.15 23.75
N GLY A 1008 -4.39 -10.80 23.48
CA GLY A 1008 -5.46 -11.74 23.17
C GLY A 1008 -5.84 -12.69 24.33
N ASP A 1009 -5.37 -12.42 25.55
CA ASP A 1009 -5.54 -13.32 26.69
C ASP A 1009 -6.92 -13.16 27.36
N ALA A 1010 -7.74 -14.20 27.25
CA ALA A 1010 -9.08 -14.22 27.84
C ALA A 1010 -9.06 -14.18 29.38
N ALA A 1011 -7.91 -14.37 30.04
CA ALA A 1011 -7.78 -14.25 31.49
C ALA A 1011 -8.19 -12.86 32.04
N PHE A 1012 -8.09 -11.81 31.23
CA PHE A 1012 -8.53 -10.45 31.59
C PHE A 1012 -10.02 -10.19 31.38
N SER A 1013 -10.80 -11.17 30.88
CA SER A 1013 -12.23 -10.95 30.57
C SER A 1013 -13.05 -10.51 31.78
N ALA A 1014 -12.73 -11.05 32.97
CA ALA A 1014 -13.36 -10.65 34.22
C ALA A 1014 -12.95 -9.24 34.68
N ASP A 1015 -11.70 -8.86 34.42
CA ASP A 1015 -11.18 -7.52 34.73
C ASP A 1015 -11.79 -6.46 33.78
N VAL A 1016 -11.96 -6.78 32.48
CA VAL A 1016 -12.52 -5.88 31.46
C VAL A 1016 -14.05 -5.75 31.54
N LEU A 1017 -14.74 -6.73 32.12
CA LEU A 1017 -16.20 -6.68 32.36
C LEU A 1017 -16.62 -5.42 33.12
N ALA A 1018 -15.83 -5.00 34.11
CA ALA A 1018 -16.11 -3.81 34.91
C ALA A 1018 -16.05 -2.51 34.07
N LEU A 1019 -15.25 -2.50 33.00
CA LEU A 1019 -15.07 -1.34 32.11
C LEU A 1019 -16.18 -1.19 31.08
N LEU A 1020 -17.11 -2.14 30.99
CA LEU A 1020 -18.30 -1.97 30.16
C LEU A 1020 -19.19 -0.86 30.68
N ASP A 1021 -19.16 -0.56 31.98
CA ASP A 1021 -19.93 0.52 32.60
C ASP A 1021 -19.09 1.76 32.90
N ASP A 1022 -17.91 1.87 32.29
CA ASP A 1022 -17.02 3.03 32.42
C ASP A 1022 -17.74 4.33 31.99
N PRO A 1023 -17.56 5.47 32.68
CA PRO A 1023 -18.20 6.73 32.27
C PRO A 1023 -17.78 7.19 30.86
N VAL A 1024 -16.63 6.73 30.35
CA VAL A 1024 -16.05 7.15 29.08
C VAL A 1024 -16.49 6.23 27.94
N PRO A 1025 -17.19 6.75 26.92
CA PRO A 1025 -17.74 5.90 25.85
C PRO A 1025 -16.69 5.13 25.06
N LEU A 1026 -15.53 5.72 24.82
CA LEU A 1026 -14.45 5.06 24.09
C LEU A 1026 -13.90 3.85 24.88
N VAL A 1027 -13.77 3.96 26.20
CA VAL A 1027 -13.36 2.86 27.08
C VAL A 1027 -14.39 1.74 27.04
N ARG A 1028 -15.69 2.07 27.16
CA ARG A 1028 -16.77 1.10 27.03
C ARG A 1028 -16.75 0.40 25.67
N GLY A 1029 -16.54 1.15 24.60
CA GLY A 1029 -16.52 0.63 23.23
C GLY A 1029 -15.34 -0.32 22.99
N MET A 1030 -14.16 0.03 23.50
CA MET A 1030 -12.97 -0.81 23.42
C MET A 1030 -13.06 -2.05 24.32
N ALA A 1031 -13.61 -1.93 25.53
CA ALA A 1031 -13.93 -3.06 26.39
C ALA A 1031 -14.93 -4.02 25.72
N THR A 1032 -15.97 -3.46 25.09
CA THR A 1032 -16.98 -4.21 24.32
C THR A 1032 -16.33 -4.94 23.14
N ARG A 1033 -15.46 -4.25 22.38
CA ARG A 1033 -14.68 -4.83 21.29
C ARG A 1033 -13.79 -5.98 21.77
N PHE A 1034 -13.10 -5.81 22.90
CA PHE A 1034 -12.23 -6.85 23.46
C PHE A 1034 -13.04 -8.10 23.81
N LEU A 1035 -14.10 -7.96 24.61
CA LEU A 1035 -14.95 -9.08 25.03
C LEU A 1035 -15.65 -9.77 23.84
N ALA A 1036 -16.03 -8.99 22.82
CA ALA A 1036 -16.56 -9.51 21.56
C ALA A 1036 -15.50 -10.31 20.78
N THR A 1037 -14.24 -9.88 20.83
CA THR A 1037 -13.11 -10.53 20.15
C THR A 1037 -12.74 -11.85 20.83
N VAL A 1038 -12.70 -11.89 22.16
CA VAL A 1038 -12.43 -13.14 22.92
C VAL A 1038 -13.67 -14.04 23.08
N ARG A 1039 -14.81 -13.67 22.46
CA ARG A 1039 -16.08 -14.42 22.46
C ARG A 1039 -16.57 -14.76 23.88
N PHE A 1040 -16.50 -13.79 24.78
CA PHE A 1040 -16.86 -13.99 26.18
C PHE A 1040 -18.36 -14.30 26.36
N ARG A 1041 -18.69 -15.59 26.51
CA ARG A 1041 -20.10 -16.08 26.48
C ARG A 1041 -20.98 -15.51 27.59
N ALA A 1042 -20.43 -15.29 28.79
CA ALA A 1042 -21.18 -14.68 29.90
C ALA A 1042 -21.45 -13.18 29.70
N GLY A 1043 -20.89 -12.57 28.64
CA GLY A 1043 -21.10 -11.16 28.27
C GLY A 1043 -22.39 -10.87 27.50
N ARG A 1044 -23.22 -11.88 27.18
CA ARG A 1044 -24.45 -11.72 26.38
C ARG A 1044 -25.38 -10.62 26.93
N GLU A 1045 -25.72 -10.69 28.21
CA GLU A 1045 -26.60 -9.70 28.86
C GLU A 1045 -25.95 -8.32 28.94
N HIS A 1046 -24.63 -8.25 28.93
CA HIS A 1046 -23.90 -6.98 28.90
C HIS A 1046 -23.94 -6.36 27.51
N PHE A 1047 -23.72 -7.14 26.44
CA PHE A 1047 -23.84 -6.62 25.08
C PHE A 1047 -25.27 -6.17 24.75
N LEU A 1048 -26.29 -6.92 25.19
CA LEU A 1048 -27.70 -6.52 25.02
C LEU A 1048 -27.98 -5.16 25.71
N ARG A 1049 -27.47 -4.94 26.92
CA ARG A 1049 -27.57 -3.64 27.59
C ARG A 1049 -26.80 -2.54 26.88
N LYS A 1050 -25.64 -2.84 26.29
CA LYS A 1050 -24.80 -1.86 25.57
C LYS A 1050 -25.33 -1.47 24.18
N MET A 1051 -26.34 -2.17 23.67
CA MET A 1051 -27.11 -1.74 22.49
C MET A 1051 -27.87 -0.43 22.73
N GLU A 1052 -28.24 -0.18 23.99
CA GLU A 1052 -28.94 1.03 24.41
C GLU A 1052 -27.99 2.16 24.83
N ASP A 1053 -26.67 1.93 24.80
CA ASP A 1053 -25.67 2.91 25.19
C ASP A 1053 -25.76 4.17 24.32
N PRO A 1054 -25.78 5.40 24.85
CA PRO A 1054 -25.98 6.60 24.03
C PRO A 1054 -24.91 6.80 22.95
N ASP A 1055 -23.74 6.18 23.08
CA ASP A 1055 -22.62 6.34 22.15
C ASP A 1055 -22.65 5.34 20.97
N PRO A 1056 -22.60 5.81 19.71
CA PRO A 1056 -22.67 4.95 18.52
C PRO A 1056 -21.57 3.90 18.42
N LEU A 1057 -20.36 4.17 18.90
CA LEU A 1057 -19.23 3.24 18.84
C LEU A 1057 -19.46 2.04 19.76
N VAL A 1058 -20.03 2.28 20.94
CA VAL A 1058 -20.37 1.22 21.91
C VAL A 1058 -21.46 0.33 21.35
N LYS A 1059 -22.51 0.93 20.76
CA LYS A 1059 -23.58 0.19 20.08
C LYS A 1059 -23.03 -0.68 18.95
N GLU A 1060 -22.15 -0.13 18.11
CA GLU A 1060 -21.53 -0.84 16.98
C GLU A 1060 -20.81 -2.11 17.45
N TRP A 1061 -19.99 -2.00 18.49
CA TRP A 1061 -19.26 -3.15 19.01
C TRP A 1061 -20.14 -4.13 19.78
N ALA A 1062 -21.20 -3.66 20.42
CA ALA A 1062 -22.19 -4.51 21.07
C ALA A 1062 -22.94 -5.37 20.04
N VAL A 1063 -23.41 -4.77 18.94
CA VAL A 1063 -24.01 -5.48 17.79
C VAL A 1063 -23.06 -6.55 17.25
N ARG A 1064 -21.80 -6.18 17.00
CA ARG A 1064 -20.78 -7.11 16.50
C ARG A 1064 -20.48 -8.23 17.50
N GLY A 1065 -20.45 -7.92 18.80
CA GLY A 1065 -20.30 -8.90 19.88
C GLY A 1065 -21.44 -9.92 19.91
N LEU A 1066 -22.69 -9.44 19.86
CA LEU A 1066 -23.89 -10.27 19.78
C LEU A 1066 -23.88 -11.19 18.54
N GLY A 1067 -23.52 -10.67 17.36
CA GLY A 1067 -23.37 -11.46 16.14
C GLY A 1067 -22.28 -12.53 16.22
N ARG A 1068 -21.17 -12.21 16.92
CA ARG A 1068 -20.04 -13.13 17.12
C ARG A 1068 -20.31 -14.23 18.15
N LEU A 1069 -21.24 -14.04 19.09
CA LEU A 1069 -21.65 -15.07 20.04
C LEU A 1069 -22.41 -16.23 19.38
N ARG A 1070 -23.04 -15.99 18.22
CA ARG A 1070 -23.83 -16.97 17.44
C ARG A 1070 -24.92 -17.67 18.26
N ASP A 1071 -25.55 -16.95 19.19
CA ASP A 1071 -26.65 -17.44 20.01
C ASP A 1071 -28.00 -17.22 19.27
N PRO A 1072 -28.82 -18.27 19.05
CA PRO A 1072 -30.09 -18.17 18.33
C PRO A 1072 -31.07 -17.10 18.83
N GLU A 1073 -31.16 -16.89 20.15
CA GLU A 1073 -32.07 -15.86 20.71
C GLU A 1073 -31.60 -14.43 20.39
N THR A 1074 -30.31 -14.26 20.11
CA THR A 1074 -29.71 -12.95 19.82
C THR A 1074 -29.91 -12.55 18.35
N LEU A 1075 -30.06 -13.53 17.47
CA LEU A 1075 -30.31 -13.32 16.03
C LEU A 1075 -31.68 -12.69 15.75
N GLY A 1076 -32.70 -13.01 16.56
CA GLY A 1076 -34.02 -12.37 16.45
C GLY A 1076 -33.98 -10.86 16.74
N ILE A 1077 -33.22 -10.46 17.77
CA ILE A 1077 -33.05 -9.06 18.16
C ILE A 1077 -32.25 -8.28 17.10
N LEU A 1078 -31.19 -8.88 16.56
CA LEU A 1078 -30.40 -8.28 15.47
C LEU A 1078 -31.21 -8.09 14.19
N ALA A 1079 -32.17 -8.98 13.90
CA ALA A 1079 -33.06 -8.87 12.75
C ALA A 1079 -34.06 -7.70 12.88
N GLU A 1080 -34.58 -7.42 14.08
CA GLU A 1080 -35.45 -6.26 14.35
C GLU A 1080 -34.69 -4.93 14.22
N LEU A 1081 -33.41 -4.88 14.61
CA LEU A 1081 -32.58 -3.67 14.50
C LEU A 1081 -32.33 -3.22 13.08
N VAL A 1082 -32.27 -4.13 12.10
CA VAL A 1082 -32.09 -3.79 10.67
C VAL A 1082 -33.27 -2.96 10.13
N SER A 1083 -34.43 -3.06 10.76
CA SER A 1083 -35.61 -2.24 10.45
C SER A 1083 -35.67 -0.89 11.19
N ASP A 1084 -34.79 -0.66 12.16
CA ASP A 1084 -34.84 0.51 13.05
C ASP A 1084 -34.00 1.70 12.53
N SER A 1085 -34.32 2.90 12.99
CA SER A 1085 -33.57 4.15 12.82
C SER A 1085 -32.07 4.02 13.16
N ILE A 1086 -31.73 3.19 14.14
CA ILE A 1086 -30.33 2.91 14.56
C ILE A 1086 -29.53 2.27 13.41
N TYR A 1087 -30.13 1.44 12.57
CA TYR A 1087 -29.44 0.86 11.41
C TYR A 1087 -28.95 1.91 10.42
N ARG A 1088 -29.71 3.00 10.25
CA ARG A 1088 -29.34 4.08 9.31
C ARG A 1088 -28.17 4.94 9.79
N THR A 1089 -27.90 4.93 11.09
CA THR A 1089 -26.76 5.65 11.67
C THR A 1089 -25.48 4.82 11.68
N LEU A 1090 -25.53 3.55 11.27
CA LEU A 1090 -24.35 2.68 11.14
C LEU A 1090 -23.64 2.84 9.80
N ARG A 1091 -22.32 2.63 9.81
CA ARG A 1091 -21.49 2.71 8.61
C ARG A 1091 -21.92 1.68 7.54
N PRO A 1092 -21.75 1.99 6.24
CA PRO A 1092 -22.23 1.13 5.14
C PRO A 1092 -21.74 -0.33 5.21
N ASP A 1093 -20.47 -0.53 5.55
CA ASP A 1093 -19.82 -1.85 5.72
C ASP A 1093 -20.48 -2.71 6.81
N ILE A 1094 -21.02 -2.07 7.85
CA ILE A 1094 -21.65 -2.75 8.99
C ILE A 1094 -23.11 -3.07 8.72
N ARG A 1095 -23.77 -2.21 7.94
CA ARG A 1095 -25.10 -2.48 7.42
C ARG A 1095 -25.10 -3.73 6.54
N GLU A 1096 -24.05 -3.94 5.76
CA GLU A 1096 -23.85 -5.18 4.98
C GLU A 1096 -23.61 -6.40 5.89
N ASP A 1097 -22.74 -6.31 6.90
CA ASP A 1097 -22.55 -7.38 7.90
C ASP A 1097 -23.87 -7.76 8.61
N LEU A 1098 -24.67 -6.77 8.99
CA LEU A 1098 -25.99 -6.97 9.63
C LEU A 1098 -27.03 -7.55 8.66
N ALA A 1099 -27.02 -7.15 7.39
CA ALA A 1099 -27.88 -7.71 6.36
C ALA A 1099 -27.58 -9.21 6.14
N PHE A 1100 -26.29 -9.59 6.16
CA PHE A 1100 -25.86 -10.98 6.14
C PHE A 1100 -26.38 -11.77 7.36
N HIS A 1101 -26.29 -11.21 8.57
CA HIS A 1101 -26.81 -11.86 9.78
C HIS A 1101 -28.35 -11.99 9.78
N ARG A 1102 -29.06 -11.00 9.23
CA ARG A 1102 -30.52 -11.06 9.02
C ARG A 1102 -30.91 -12.16 8.04
N GLU A 1103 -30.16 -12.33 6.96
CA GLU A 1103 -30.38 -13.41 5.99
C GLU A 1103 -30.13 -14.78 6.63
N LEU A 1104 -29.10 -14.90 7.47
CA LEU A 1104 -28.79 -16.11 8.23
C LEU A 1104 -29.91 -16.45 9.24
N ALA A 1105 -30.46 -15.46 9.94
CA ALA A 1105 -31.57 -15.62 10.87
C ALA A 1105 -32.88 -16.02 10.16
N MET A 1106 -33.18 -15.41 9.01
CA MET A 1106 -34.34 -15.78 8.18
C MET A 1106 -34.23 -17.18 7.56
N ARG A 1107 -33.03 -17.72 7.42
CA ARG A 1107 -32.80 -19.11 6.97
C ARG A 1107 -32.87 -20.13 8.12
N GLN A 1108 -32.79 -19.69 9.37
CA GLN A 1108 -32.84 -20.57 10.56
C GLN A 1108 -34.23 -20.63 11.22
N ALA A 1109 -35.04 -19.58 11.10
CA ALA A 1109 -36.48 -19.59 11.42
C ALA A 1109 -37.28 -20.28 10.31
#